data_AF-A0A817PXE1-F1
#
_entry.id   AF-A0A817PXE1-F1
#
_cell.length_a   1.000
_cell.length_b   1.000
_cell.length_c   1.000
_cell.angle_alpha   90.00
_cell.angle_beta   90.00
_cell.angle_gamma   90.00
#
_symmetry.space_group_name_H-M   'P 1'
#
loop_
_entity.id
_entity.type
_entity.pdbx_description
1 polymer ?
#
loop_
_entity_poly.entity_id
_entity_poly.type
_entity_poly.pdbx_seq_one_letter_code
_entity_poly.pdbx_strand_id
1 'polypeptide(L)'
;MEESTQQIRIDGMTCQSCVRNIENTINKLNGIQSIKVSLEEKIGTIVYNTNTIHINDIIERINDMGFDAELNQTTKNDDLDIELGGISDENIPVATQRILSITGVLNVNFPLKNDSSRVQISYDKNQIDPYSLYQKIQSIGYKVNPKLENISQAYLRIQGMHCNSCVMNITQTIEDLPGIHSIKVSFDDESANVLFDSNIIKLSNIIKEIEKLDFQVAMSTKNDEDKNKDHMDSSNTPLLPAENTRQSSPSKPFQSISINDETETCFVSITGMTCASCVDSIQRNLSKVEGINSVRVALLAHKAEIKYNPEYIIPSQIAYLINELGFRAEILDTVEQSVDIIDLHIENMTCSSCVRKIETSIGKLHGVQSAEVALLTHRGRFKYDPSQIGPRDIIHELDSIGFPASLVTEDSKTTNLAKIHRKETRRWRNSFLLAALFGIPAMIIMMAFMFKWKNHEEAPQVIRGLSVENLIMFLLSTPVQWISGRYFYIQAYKALKHGSANMDVLIVMATTTAYVYSCIVVLFNITQRLPSPITFFDVPPMLMMFVALGRWLEHIAKGKTSDALTKLLSLQPPQGTLVQLDEKTNTIIEEKIILAKLIQRNDVLKVVPGETIPTDARVIQGTSTCDESLITGEAMPVEKMIGSQVVGGTKNLNGMLLIRATHVGHETALKQIIKLVEEAQTSKAPIQALADKIAGYFVPVIVGFSGVTLICWIIIGYTQYDKIEKYSMYHHSMMGHQSGKEPSRMEVILELAFRFAITVLSIACPCALGLATPTAVMVGTGVGASQGILVKGGEPLEAAQKIRTIVFDKTGTITQGKPTVVDTRLFIPNDPYWTLKRMLAIAGAAESGSEHPLGKAVRAHCKGHFGCEQFGHCEDFNAIWGYGLSAKVNGIESLVNKINGSGDNISLNDKTYSVLIGNREWMERNNMNVTNEIDAAMAKHEHDGHTAVLIAVDSTIIGMIAIADRIKPTAPLTIFALQSMGLNVLLVTGDNVKTARAIAAQVGIKNVYAEVLPTQKERFIATLKENSRNGDKVAMVGDGVNDSPALARADVGIAVGTGADVAVEAANIVLIRDALEDVLGAILLSKTTVRRIRFNFLFAVIYNLIGIPIAAGVFLPLGISLMPWMASAAMALSSVSVVMSSLLLRNFRKPNIQKYDNQEFILWSMNKGKNINVHRGIDDLERTPNGSFISSLRGSRLAQILSGAVSAVKQQASSSLYDKQKAALLLNTHSLDDETELQVVT
;
A
#
# COMPACT_ATOMS: atom_id res chain seq x y z
N MET A 1 -23.70 -49.92 -19.54
CA MET A 1 -22.59 -50.53 -18.76
C MET A 1 -22.51 -49.70 -17.50
N GLU A 2 -22.70 -50.30 -16.32
CA GLU A 2 -22.66 -49.56 -15.05
C GLU A 2 -21.21 -49.27 -14.69
N GLU A 3 -20.83 -47.99 -14.75
CA GLU A 3 -19.54 -47.50 -14.30
C GLU A 3 -19.67 -47.12 -12.82
N SER A 4 -18.83 -47.72 -11.97
CA SER A 4 -18.77 -47.39 -10.55
C SER A 4 -17.46 -46.68 -10.24
N THR A 5 -17.56 -45.57 -9.50
CA THR A 5 -16.40 -44.85 -8.98
C THR A 5 -16.25 -45.15 -7.49
N GLN A 6 -15.06 -45.57 -7.06
CA GLN A 6 -14.79 -45.92 -5.67
C GLN A 6 -13.45 -45.34 -5.21
N GLN A 7 -13.40 -44.89 -3.96
CA GLN A 7 -12.17 -44.45 -3.32
C GLN A 7 -11.61 -45.54 -2.41
N ILE A 8 -10.30 -45.76 -2.51
CA ILE A 8 -9.54 -46.73 -1.73
C ILE A 8 -8.44 -45.96 -1.03
N ARG A 9 -8.27 -46.16 0.28
CA ARG A 9 -7.12 -45.67 1.03
C ARG A 9 -5.94 -46.60 0.78
N ILE A 10 -4.78 -46.04 0.46
CA ILE A 10 -3.56 -46.77 0.11
C ILE A 10 -2.41 -46.26 0.98
N ASP A 11 -2.01 -47.04 1.97
CA ASP A 11 -0.90 -46.77 2.87
C ASP A 11 0.41 -47.43 2.36
N GLY A 12 1.57 -46.92 2.81
CA GLY A 12 2.90 -47.41 2.39
C GLY A 12 3.54 -46.70 1.19
N MET A 13 2.86 -45.74 0.55
CA MET A 13 3.45 -44.90 -0.51
C MET A 13 4.37 -43.83 0.08
N THR A 14 5.61 -43.73 -0.40
CA THR A 14 6.62 -42.78 0.11
C THR A 14 7.09 -41.75 -0.91
N CYS A 15 6.75 -41.92 -2.20
CA CYS A 15 7.13 -40.99 -3.25
C CYS A 15 6.21 -41.06 -4.48
N GLN A 16 6.30 -40.07 -5.37
CA GLN A 16 5.57 -40.01 -6.65
C GLN A 16 5.92 -41.14 -7.64
N SER A 17 6.99 -41.91 -7.37
CA SER A 17 7.29 -43.12 -8.15
C SER A 17 6.42 -44.30 -7.71
N CYS A 18 6.02 -44.38 -6.43
CA CYS A 18 5.06 -45.38 -5.93
C CYS A 18 3.67 -45.15 -6.55
N VAL A 19 3.22 -43.89 -6.58
CA VAL A 19 1.96 -43.46 -7.23
C VAL A 19 1.91 -43.93 -8.69
N ARG A 20 2.94 -43.58 -9.47
CA ARG A 20 3.03 -43.98 -10.88
C ARG A 20 3.10 -45.50 -11.07
N ASN A 21 3.69 -46.24 -10.14
CA ASN A 21 3.73 -47.70 -10.22
C ASN A 21 2.33 -48.32 -10.05
N ILE A 22 1.56 -47.83 -9.07
CA ILE A 22 0.18 -48.27 -8.82
C ILE A 22 -0.70 -47.89 -10.02
N GLU A 23 -0.68 -46.63 -10.46
CA GLU A 23 -1.51 -46.17 -11.60
C GLU A 23 -1.22 -46.96 -12.88
N ASN A 24 0.06 -47.19 -13.22
CA ASN A 24 0.43 -47.93 -14.43
C ASN A 24 0.10 -49.42 -14.39
N THR A 25 0.04 -50.02 -13.19
CA THR A 25 -0.23 -51.46 -13.04
C THR A 25 -1.73 -51.71 -13.00
N ILE A 26 -2.48 -50.89 -12.27
CA ILE A 26 -3.93 -51.02 -12.13
C ILE A 26 -4.66 -50.58 -13.41
N ASN A 27 -4.20 -49.54 -14.15
CA ASN A 27 -4.79 -49.19 -15.46
C ASN A 27 -4.69 -50.32 -16.51
N LYS A 28 -3.84 -51.34 -16.32
CA LYS A 28 -3.70 -52.46 -17.26
C LYS A 28 -4.69 -53.60 -16.99
N LEU A 29 -5.45 -53.55 -15.88
CA LEU A 29 -6.44 -54.57 -15.56
C LEU A 29 -7.68 -54.42 -16.44
N ASN A 30 -8.15 -55.54 -16.99
CA ASN A 30 -9.37 -55.56 -17.80
C ASN A 30 -10.57 -55.22 -16.91
N GLY A 31 -11.27 -54.13 -17.24
CA GLY A 31 -12.42 -53.64 -16.47
C GLY A 31 -12.18 -52.33 -15.73
N ILE A 32 -10.95 -51.81 -15.71
CA ILE A 32 -10.62 -50.51 -15.13
C ILE A 32 -10.55 -49.45 -16.23
N GLN A 33 -11.27 -48.34 -16.04
CA GLN A 33 -11.30 -47.23 -16.99
C GLN A 33 -10.29 -46.15 -16.64
N SER A 34 -10.16 -45.83 -15.35
CA SER A 34 -9.14 -44.92 -14.86
C SER A 34 -8.86 -45.13 -13.38
N ILE A 35 -7.59 -45.06 -12.99
CA ILE A 35 -7.16 -44.91 -11.60
C ILE A 35 -6.35 -43.63 -11.45
N LYS A 36 -6.60 -42.87 -10.38
CA LYS A 36 -5.82 -41.70 -9.99
C LYS A 36 -5.46 -41.79 -8.51
N VAL A 37 -4.18 -41.69 -8.17
CA VAL A 37 -3.68 -41.88 -6.80
C VAL A 37 -3.07 -40.58 -6.27
N SER A 38 -3.54 -40.12 -5.11
CA SER A 38 -3.01 -38.96 -4.39
C SER A 38 -2.02 -39.43 -3.32
N LEU A 39 -0.77 -38.98 -3.41
CA LEU A 39 0.25 -39.26 -2.39
C LEU A 39 -0.03 -38.50 -1.09
N GLU A 40 -0.54 -37.27 -1.19
CA GLU A 40 -0.78 -36.39 -0.04
C GLU A 40 -1.96 -36.88 0.79
N GLU A 41 -3.03 -37.30 0.13
CA GLU A 41 -4.25 -37.78 0.81
C GLU A 41 -4.20 -39.29 1.10
N LYS A 42 -3.23 -40.02 0.54
CA LYS A 42 -3.14 -41.49 0.58
C LYS A 42 -4.39 -42.18 0.04
N ILE A 43 -5.04 -41.59 -0.96
CA ILE A 43 -6.29 -42.10 -1.54
C ILE A 43 -6.10 -42.36 -3.04
N GLY A 44 -6.57 -43.52 -3.50
CA GLY A 44 -6.74 -43.88 -4.90
C GLY A 44 -8.22 -43.83 -5.30
N THR A 45 -8.56 -43.02 -6.30
CA THR A 45 -9.90 -43.01 -6.91
C THR A 45 -9.91 -43.86 -8.16
N ILE A 46 -10.81 -44.83 -8.24
CA ILE A 46 -10.87 -45.83 -9.32
C ILE A 46 -12.24 -45.82 -9.96
N VAL A 47 -12.26 -45.70 -11.28
CA VAL A 47 -13.46 -45.88 -12.12
C VAL A 47 -13.32 -47.24 -12.80
N TYR A 48 -14.24 -48.16 -12.52
CA TYR A 48 -14.21 -49.52 -13.02
C TYR A 48 -15.62 -50.03 -13.34
N ASN A 49 -15.71 -51.07 -14.16
CA ASN A 49 -16.96 -51.69 -14.55
C ASN A 49 -17.23 -52.92 -13.67
N THR A 50 -18.31 -52.84 -12.89
CA THR A 50 -18.71 -53.82 -11.88
C THR A 50 -18.98 -55.22 -12.44
N ASN A 51 -19.31 -55.32 -13.73
CA ASN A 51 -19.55 -56.61 -14.40
C ASN A 51 -18.26 -57.35 -14.79
N THR A 52 -17.10 -56.68 -14.74
CA THR A 52 -15.82 -57.20 -15.25
C THR A 52 -14.75 -57.43 -14.18
N ILE A 53 -14.74 -56.63 -13.11
CA ILE A 53 -13.77 -56.74 -12.02
C ILE A 53 -14.42 -56.24 -10.73
N HIS A 54 -14.20 -56.93 -9.61
CA HIS A 54 -14.75 -56.53 -8.32
C HIS A 54 -13.75 -55.65 -7.57
N ILE A 55 -14.24 -54.70 -6.74
CA ILE A 55 -13.37 -53.76 -6.00
C ILE A 55 -12.36 -54.47 -5.10
N ASN A 56 -12.76 -55.59 -4.50
CA ASN A 56 -11.90 -56.40 -3.63
C ASN A 56 -10.70 -56.98 -4.39
N ASP A 57 -10.87 -57.35 -5.67
CA ASP A 57 -9.77 -57.87 -6.51
C ASP A 57 -8.74 -56.77 -6.79
N ILE A 58 -9.20 -55.52 -6.91
CA ILE A 58 -8.34 -54.35 -7.12
C ILE A 58 -7.56 -54.04 -5.83
N ILE A 59 -8.21 -54.13 -4.67
CA ILE A 59 -7.57 -53.96 -3.36
C ILE A 59 -6.49 -55.02 -3.13
N GLU A 60 -6.82 -56.30 -3.36
CA GLU A 60 -5.87 -57.41 -3.23
C GLU A 60 -4.67 -57.21 -4.17
N ARG A 61 -4.90 -56.69 -5.38
CA ARG A 61 -3.82 -56.42 -6.32
C ARG A 61 -2.89 -55.28 -5.89
N ILE A 62 -3.39 -54.28 -5.16
CA ILE A 62 -2.56 -53.22 -4.59
C ILE A 62 -1.78 -53.74 -3.38
N ASN A 63 -2.39 -54.62 -2.58
CA ASN A 63 -1.73 -55.33 -1.47
C ASN A 63 -0.58 -56.22 -1.97
N ASP A 64 -0.77 -56.97 -3.06
CA ASP A 64 0.27 -57.76 -3.73
C ASP A 64 1.49 -56.93 -4.18
N MET A 65 1.29 -55.64 -4.44
CA MET A 65 2.35 -54.71 -4.83
C MET A 65 3.15 -54.18 -3.62
N GLY A 66 2.79 -54.59 -2.39
CA GLY A 66 3.43 -54.19 -1.15
C GLY A 66 2.90 -52.88 -0.56
N PHE A 67 1.69 -52.46 -0.93
CA PHE A 67 1.00 -51.28 -0.40
C PHE A 67 -0.29 -51.69 0.29
N ASP A 68 -0.53 -51.24 1.52
CA ASP A 68 -1.72 -51.62 2.30
C ASP A 68 -2.94 -50.82 1.79
N ALA A 69 -3.86 -51.48 1.10
CA ALA A 69 -5.06 -50.88 0.52
C ALA A 69 -6.34 -51.35 1.25
N GLU A 70 -7.21 -50.40 1.57
CA GLU A 70 -8.52 -50.63 2.17
C GLU A 70 -9.57 -49.66 1.60
N LEU A 71 -10.84 -50.04 1.63
CA LEU A 71 -11.94 -49.24 1.05
C LEU A 71 -12.17 -47.98 1.89
N ASN A 72 -12.11 -46.78 1.28
CA ASN A 72 -12.22 -45.52 2.00
C ASN A 72 -13.69 -45.26 2.37
N GLN A 73 -14.08 -45.61 3.59
CA GLN A 73 -15.43 -45.35 4.12
C GLN A 73 -15.57 -43.89 4.56
N THR A 74 -15.63 -42.97 3.60
CA THR A 74 -15.96 -41.55 3.84
C THR A 74 -17.39 -41.25 3.40
N THR A 75 -18.34 -41.81 4.14
CA THR A 75 -19.62 -41.15 4.42
C THR A 75 -19.95 -41.50 5.87
N LYS A 76 -20.03 -40.51 6.76
CA LYS A 76 -20.75 -40.72 8.04
C LYS A 76 -22.22 -40.87 7.68
N ASN A 77 -22.62 -42.09 7.37
CA ASN A 77 -24.00 -42.49 7.18
C ASN A 77 -24.61 -42.65 8.56
N ASP A 78 -25.70 -41.92 8.82
CA ASP A 78 -26.55 -42.21 9.96
C ASP A 78 -27.68 -43.11 9.46
N ASP A 79 -27.89 -44.22 10.16
CA ASP A 79 -28.99 -45.13 9.88
C ASP A 79 -30.19 -44.76 10.75
N LEU A 80 -31.34 -44.57 10.11
CA LEU A 80 -32.61 -44.29 10.77
C LEU A 80 -33.50 -45.53 10.73
N ASP A 81 -33.71 -46.13 11.90
CA ASP A 81 -34.63 -47.25 12.08
C ASP A 81 -36.06 -46.76 12.32
N ILE A 82 -36.96 -47.11 11.42
CA ILE A 82 -38.36 -46.66 11.43
C ILE A 82 -39.30 -47.87 11.32
N GLU A 83 -40.44 -47.81 12.00
CA GLU A 83 -41.54 -48.74 11.78
C GLU A 83 -42.58 -48.13 10.82
N LEU A 84 -42.78 -48.78 9.68
CA LEU A 84 -43.74 -48.44 8.64
C LEU A 84 -45.01 -49.30 8.77
N GLY A 85 -46.12 -48.68 9.14
CA GLY A 85 -47.43 -49.31 9.21
C GLY A 85 -48.06 -49.47 7.82
N GLY A 86 -48.63 -50.66 7.55
CA GLY A 86 -49.43 -50.95 6.36
C GLY A 86 -48.68 -51.60 5.19
N ILE A 87 -47.46 -52.11 5.40
CA ILE A 87 -46.70 -52.85 4.39
C ILE A 87 -46.97 -54.36 4.52
N SER A 88 -47.37 -54.98 3.41
CA SER A 88 -47.39 -56.44 3.24
C SER A 88 -46.13 -56.91 2.51
N ASP A 89 -45.69 -58.16 2.73
CA ASP A 89 -44.44 -58.70 2.17
C ASP A 89 -44.31 -58.56 0.64
N GLU A 90 -45.44 -58.56 -0.09
CA GLU A 90 -45.50 -58.36 -1.54
C GLU A 90 -45.19 -56.91 -1.99
N ASN A 91 -45.34 -55.92 -1.11
CA ASN A 91 -45.20 -54.49 -1.44
C ASN A 91 -43.82 -53.89 -1.06
N ILE A 92 -42.93 -54.68 -0.45
CA ILE A 92 -41.59 -54.23 -0.01
C ILE A 92 -40.77 -53.62 -1.16
N PRO A 93 -40.66 -54.23 -2.37
CA PRO A 93 -39.85 -53.65 -3.45
C PRO A 93 -40.37 -52.29 -3.92
N VAL A 94 -41.70 -52.11 -3.91
CA VAL A 94 -42.36 -50.85 -4.28
C VAL A 94 -42.13 -49.77 -3.21
N ALA A 95 -42.15 -50.15 -1.94
CA ALA A 95 -41.82 -49.26 -0.82
C ALA A 95 -40.34 -48.83 -0.85
N THR A 96 -39.42 -49.77 -1.06
CA THR A 96 -37.98 -49.49 -1.20
C THR A 96 -37.70 -48.48 -2.31
N GLN A 97 -38.28 -48.66 -3.51
CA GLN A 97 -38.09 -47.72 -4.62
C GLN A 97 -38.67 -46.33 -4.34
N ARG A 98 -39.83 -46.25 -3.68
CA ARG A 98 -40.44 -44.96 -3.34
C ARG A 98 -39.65 -44.19 -2.28
N ILE A 99 -39.08 -44.88 -1.29
CA ILE A 99 -38.28 -44.23 -0.25
C ILE A 99 -36.90 -43.83 -0.79
N LEU A 100 -36.28 -44.65 -1.65
CA LEU A 100 -35.05 -44.29 -2.38
C LEU A 100 -35.23 -43.09 -3.33
N SER A 101 -36.46 -42.81 -3.78
CA SER A 101 -36.73 -41.65 -4.64
C SER A 101 -36.64 -40.30 -3.90
N ILE A 102 -36.55 -40.31 -2.56
CA ILE A 102 -36.37 -39.11 -1.76
C ILE A 102 -34.92 -38.60 -1.90
N THR A 103 -34.76 -37.37 -2.39
CA THR A 103 -33.46 -36.70 -2.49
C THR A 103 -32.79 -36.64 -1.10
N GLY A 104 -31.59 -37.21 -0.99
CA GLY A 104 -30.82 -37.34 0.25
C GLY A 104 -30.86 -38.73 0.89
N VAL A 105 -31.71 -39.66 0.44
CA VAL A 105 -31.71 -41.07 0.90
C VAL A 105 -30.72 -41.89 0.08
N LEU A 106 -29.79 -42.56 0.77
CA LEU A 106 -28.70 -43.33 0.17
C LEU A 106 -29.05 -44.82 0.05
N ASN A 107 -29.68 -45.39 1.08
CA ASN A 107 -30.05 -46.80 1.10
C ASN A 107 -31.29 -47.06 1.96
N VAL A 108 -32.06 -48.10 1.62
CA VAL A 108 -33.27 -48.53 2.34
C VAL A 108 -33.25 -50.04 2.46
N ASN A 109 -33.10 -50.54 3.68
CA ASN A 109 -32.99 -51.97 3.96
C ASN A 109 -34.17 -52.45 4.82
N PHE A 110 -34.84 -53.50 4.36
CA PHE A 110 -35.83 -54.22 5.15
C PHE A 110 -35.19 -55.52 5.66
N PRO A 111 -35.02 -55.70 6.97
CA PRO A 111 -34.38 -56.89 7.52
C PRO A 111 -35.20 -58.15 7.23
N LEU A 112 -34.65 -59.05 6.42
CA LEU A 112 -35.24 -60.35 6.09
C LEU A 112 -35.10 -61.32 7.28
N LYS A 113 -36.07 -61.27 8.19
CA LYS A 113 -36.64 -62.39 8.99
C LYS A 113 -37.42 -61.83 10.20
N ASN A 114 -38.74 -62.03 10.17
CA ASN A 114 -39.72 -61.88 11.27
C ASN A 114 -40.31 -60.50 11.63
N ASP A 115 -39.91 -59.38 11.02
CA ASP A 115 -40.59 -58.06 11.21
C ASP A 115 -40.69 -57.28 9.89
N SER A 116 -41.75 -57.51 9.11
CA SER A 116 -41.97 -56.82 7.81
C SER A 116 -42.40 -55.35 7.94
N SER A 117 -42.53 -54.83 9.16
CA SER A 117 -42.84 -53.43 9.46
C SER A 117 -41.61 -52.55 9.67
N ARG A 118 -40.41 -53.09 9.86
CA ARG A 118 -39.21 -52.29 10.20
C ARG A 118 -38.36 -52.00 8.97
N VAL A 119 -37.93 -50.75 8.83
CA VAL A 119 -37.05 -50.31 7.74
C VAL A 119 -35.87 -49.54 8.34
N GLN A 120 -34.68 -49.82 7.84
CA GLN A 120 -33.46 -49.09 8.13
C GLN A 120 -33.14 -48.21 6.92
N ILE A 121 -33.09 -46.89 7.12
CA ILE A 121 -32.86 -45.91 6.05
C ILE A 121 -31.54 -45.19 6.31
N SER A 122 -30.57 -45.35 5.41
CA SER A 122 -29.33 -44.59 5.43
C SER A 122 -29.51 -43.33 4.59
N TYR A 123 -29.16 -42.15 5.13
CA TYR A 123 -29.35 -40.86 4.46
C TYR A 123 -28.17 -39.91 4.70
N ASP A 124 -28.01 -38.93 3.80
CA ASP A 124 -27.00 -37.88 3.90
C ASP A 124 -27.52 -36.69 4.73
N LYS A 125 -26.94 -36.50 5.92
CA LYS A 125 -27.26 -35.40 6.85
C LYS A 125 -27.05 -34.01 6.26
N ASN A 126 -26.16 -33.85 5.28
CA ASN A 126 -25.91 -32.55 4.66
C ASN A 126 -27.01 -32.17 3.66
N GLN A 127 -27.81 -33.14 3.20
CA GLN A 127 -28.88 -32.91 2.21
C GLN A 127 -30.28 -32.98 2.80
N ILE A 128 -30.51 -33.83 3.81
CA ILE A 128 -31.83 -33.96 4.42
C ILE A 128 -31.73 -34.24 5.93
N ASP A 129 -32.45 -33.47 6.73
CA ASP A 129 -32.55 -33.72 8.17
C ASP A 129 -33.56 -34.85 8.46
N PRO A 130 -33.37 -35.63 9.54
CA PRO A 130 -34.22 -36.78 9.84
C PRO A 130 -35.71 -36.43 9.98
N TYR A 131 -36.06 -35.24 10.47
CA TYR A 131 -37.46 -34.82 10.62
C TYR A 131 -38.13 -34.54 9.27
N SER A 132 -37.44 -33.83 8.36
CA SER A 132 -37.91 -33.66 6.98
C SER A 132 -38.01 -34.98 6.22
N LEU A 133 -37.12 -35.94 6.51
CA LEU A 133 -37.19 -37.29 5.95
C LEU A 133 -38.45 -38.03 6.42
N TYR A 134 -38.78 -37.96 7.72
CA TYR A 134 -40.04 -38.50 8.26
C TYR A 134 -41.28 -37.92 7.59
N GLN A 135 -41.33 -36.58 7.41
CA GLN A 135 -42.46 -35.92 6.75
C GLN A 135 -42.63 -36.34 5.29
N LYS A 136 -41.53 -36.50 4.55
CA LYS A 136 -41.57 -36.98 3.16
C LYS A 136 -42.02 -38.44 3.06
N ILE A 137 -41.65 -39.29 4.01
CA ILE A 137 -42.12 -40.68 4.04
C ILE A 137 -43.63 -40.74 4.32
N GLN A 138 -44.15 -39.87 5.20
CA GLN A 138 -45.59 -39.73 5.43
C GLN A 138 -46.34 -39.18 4.21
N SER A 139 -45.79 -38.21 3.49
CA SER A 139 -46.43 -37.64 2.30
C SER A 139 -46.51 -38.61 1.12
N ILE A 140 -45.61 -39.61 1.08
CA ILE A 140 -45.64 -40.73 0.12
C ILE A 140 -46.67 -41.81 0.49
N GLY A 141 -47.32 -41.69 1.66
CA GLY A 141 -48.47 -42.50 2.07
C GLY A 141 -48.18 -43.62 3.07
N TYR A 142 -46.98 -43.68 3.64
CA TYR A 142 -46.63 -44.66 4.67
C TYR A 142 -46.82 -44.08 6.08
N LYS A 143 -47.54 -44.79 6.96
CA LYS A 143 -47.70 -44.38 8.36
C LYS A 143 -46.43 -44.73 9.11
N VAL A 144 -45.69 -43.72 9.54
CA VAL A 144 -44.48 -43.88 10.36
C VAL A 144 -44.87 -43.80 11.83
N ASN A 145 -44.46 -44.77 12.65
CA ASN A 145 -44.63 -44.74 14.10
C ASN A 145 -43.30 -44.34 14.78
N PRO A 146 -43.07 -43.06 15.13
CA PRO A 146 -41.80 -42.63 15.69
C PRO A 146 -41.73 -42.88 17.20
N LYS A 147 -40.59 -43.34 17.70
CA LYS A 147 -40.21 -43.24 19.13
C LYS A 147 -39.79 -41.80 19.54
N LEU A 148 -40.24 -40.77 18.80
CA LEU A 148 -39.80 -39.38 18.94
C LEU A 148 -41.03 -38.47 19.09
N GLU A 149 -41.64 -38.48 20.27
CA GLU A 149 -42.78 -37.60 20.60
C GLU A 149 -42.36 -36.26 21.25
N ASN A 150 -41.08 -36.03 21.59
CA ASN A 150 -40.70 -34.93 22.51
C ASN A 150 -39.64 -33.92 22.00
N ILE A 151 -39.24 -33.97 20.72
CA ILE A 151 -38.31 -32.99 20.15
C ILE A 151 -39.05 -31.67 19.88
N SER A 152 -38.58 -30.60 20.50
CA SER A 152 -39.06 -29.23 20.34
C SER A 152 -38.02 -28.40 19.59
N GLN A 153 -38.50 -27.46 18.78
CA GLN A 153 -37.68 -26.51 18.06
C GLN A 153 -37.89 -25.11 18.62
N ALA A 154 -36.81 -24.38 18.90
CA ALA A 154 -36.87 -22.99 19.32
C ALA A 154 -36.04 -22.08 18.42
N TYR A 155 -36.64 -20.93 18.10
CA TYR A 155 -35.97 -19.83 17.41
C TYR A 155 -35.62 -18.74 18.41
N LEU A 156 -34.33 -18.57 18.63
CA LEU A 156 -33.75 -17.59 19.54
C LEU A 156 -33.13 -16.46 18.72
N ARG A 157 -33.35 -15.22 19.11
CA ARG A 157 -32.63 -14.07 18.58
C ARG A 157 -31.52 -13.71 19.57
N ILE A 158 -30.27 -13.66 19.10
CA ILE A 158 -29.07 -13.45 19.92
C ILE A 158 -28.41 -12.14 19.51
N GLN A 159 -28.46 -11.13 20.38
CA GLN A 159 -27.83 -9.83 20.18
C GLN A 159 -26.41 -9.81 20.77
N GLY A 160 -25.49 -9.14 20.06
CA GLY A 160 -24.08 -8.98 20.47
C GLY A 160 -23.09 -9.90 19.76
N MET A 161 -23.53 -10.73 18.80
CA MET A 161 -22.62 -11.47 17.92
C MET A 161 -21.98 -10.49 16.92
N HIS A 162 -20.65 -10.53 16.75
CA HIS A 162 -19.91 -9.60 15.89
C HIS A 162 -18.95 -10.29 14.91
N CYS A 163 -18.79 -11.62 15.00
CA CYS A 163 -17.92 -12.40 14.11
C CYS A 163 -18.29 -13.89 14.09
N ASN A 164 -17.75 -14.63 13.12
CA ASN A 164 -17.90 -16.09 13.04
C ASN A 164 -17.32 -16.84 14.25
N SER A 165 -16.40 -16.24 15.01
CA SER A 165 -15.92 -16.83 16.27
C SER A 165 -17.02 -16.88 17.34
N CYS A 166 -17.93 -15.90 17.38
CA CYS A 166 -19.10 -15.93 18.27
C CYS A 166 -20.05 -17.07 17.87
N VAL A 167 -20.27 -17.26 16.56
CA VAL A 167 -21.10 -18.35 16.01
C VAL A 167 -20.53 -19.71 16.41
N MET A 168 -19.22 -19.92 16.23
CA MET A 168 -18.56 -21.18 16.60
C MET A 168 -18.61 -21.42 18.11
N ASN A 169 -18.39 -20.38 18.92
CA ASN A 169 -18.39 -20.50 20.38
C ASN A 169 -19.79 -20.86 20.93
N ILE A 170 -20.85 -20.22 20.41
CA ILE A 170 -22.24 -20.56 20.76
C ILE A 170 -22.60 -21.96 20.27
N THR A 171 -22.20 -22.32 19.05
CA THR A 171 -22.48 -23.65 18.47
C THR A 171 -21.84 -24.75 19.29
N GLN A 172 -20.53 -24.65 19.60
CA GLN A 172 -19.81 -25.67 20.39
C GLN A 172 -20.36 -25.79 21.81
N THR A 173 -20.61 -24.66 22.49
CA THR A 173 -21.09 -24.67 23.89
C THR A 173 -22.48 -25.29 24.01
N ILE A 174 -23.34 -25.10 23.01
CA ILE A 174 -24.72 -25.57 23.02
C ILE A 174 -24.82 -27.01 22.47
N GLU A 175 -24.00 -27.41 21.50
CA GLU A 175 -23.94 -28.82 21.03
C GLU A 175 -23.50 -29.78 22.13
N ASP A 176 -22.64 -29.34 23.05
CA ASP A 176 -22.15 -30.16 24.16
C ASP A 176 -23.21 -30.39 25.28
N LEU A 177 -24.38 -29.74 25.23
CA LEU A 177 -25.41 -29.89 26.27
C LEU A 177 -26.25 -31.17 26.10
N PRO A 178 -26.48 -31.95 27.17
CA PRO A 178 -27.30 -33.15 27.11
C PRO A 178 -28.76 -32.80 26.78
N GLY A 179 -29.29 -33.38 25.71
CA GLY A 179 -30.65 -33.16 25.23
C GLY A 179 -30.77 -32.23 24.01
N ILE A 180 -29.66 -31.72 23.47
CA ILE A 180 -29.63 -30.93 22.23
C ILE A 180 -29.26 -31.83 21.05
N HIS A 181 -30.08 -31.80 20.00
CA HIS A 181 -29.90 -32.63 18.81
C HIS A 181 -29.15 -31.90 17.69
N SER A 182 -29.42 -30.60 17.51
CA SER A 182 -28.67 -29.74 16.59
C SER A 182 -28.95 -28.28 16.88
N ILE A 183 -27.96 -27.43 16.69
CA ILE A 183 -28.10 -25.98 16.72
C ILE A 183 -27.53 -25.39 15.43
N LYS A 184 -28.26 -24.44 14.83
CA LYS A 184 -27.78 -23.64 13.70
C LYS A 184 -27.82 -22.18 14.08
N VAL A 185 -26.66 -21.55 14.20
CA VAL A 185 -26.51 -20.13 14.51
C VAL A 185 -26.16 -19.37 13.24
N SER A 186 -26.93 -18.34 12.93
CA SER A 186 -26.71 -17.41 11.81
C SER A 186 -26.28 -16.07 12.39
N PHE A 187 -25.07 -15.64 12.04
CA PHE A 187 -24.58 -14.29 12.36
C PHE A 187 -25.41 -13.22 11.63
N ASP A 188 -25.67 -13.43 10.33
CA ASP A 188 -26.36 -12.46 9.48
C ASP A 188 -27.80 -12.16 9.96
N ASP A 189 -28.48 -13.18 10.51
CA ASP A 189 -29.85 -13.05 10.99
C ASP A 189 -29.94 -12.78 12.51
N GLU A 190 -28.80 -12.63 13.21
CA GLU A 190 -28.72 -12.57 14.67
C GLU A 190 -29.56 -13.67 15.36
N SER A 191 -29.59 -14.89 14.80
CA SER A 191 -30.54 -15.91 15.24
C SER A 191 -29.92 -17.29 15.40
N ALA A 192 -30.45 -18.05 16.35
CA ALA A 192 -30.12 -19.45 16.57
C ALA A 192 -31.39 -20.30 16.52
N ASN A 193 -31.33 -21.36 15.72
CA ASN A 193 -32.36 -22.37 15.64
C ASN A 193 -31.88 -23.62 16.38
N VAL A 194 -32.55 -23.99 17.46
CA VAL A 194 -32.14 -25.09 18.34
C VAL A 194 -33.21 -26.18 18.31
N LEU A 195 -32.79 -27.41 18.01
CA LEU A 195 -33.59 -28.62 18.14
C LEU A 195 -33.17 -29.37 19.39
N PHE A 196 -34.09 -29.54 20.34
CA PHE A 196 -33.79 -30.11 21.65
C PHE A 196 -34.95 -30.96 22.19
N ASP A 197 -34.64 -31.93 23.06
CA ASP A 197 -35.64 -32.74 23.75
C ASP A 197 -36.19 -31.98 24.97
N SER A 198 -37.48 -31.65 24.91
CA SER A 198 -38.19 -30.89 25.94
C SER A 198 -38.29 -31.57 27.31
N ASN A 199 -38.03 -32.89 27.38
CA ASN A 199 -38.00 -33.64 28.64
C ASN A 199 -36.62 -33.64 29.31
N ILE A 200 -35.54 -33.43 28.54
CA ILE A 200 -34.16 -33.48 29.03
C ILE A 200 -33.66 -32.08 29.37
N ILE A 201 -33.93 -31.09 28.51
CA ILE A 201 -33.48 -29.72 28.69
C ILE A 201 -34.61 -28.73 28.41
N LYS A 202 -34.82 -27.78 29.34
CA LYS A 202 -35.79 -26.70 29.16
C LYS A 202 -35.15 -25.54 28.39
N LEU A 203 -35.94 -24.88 27.55
CA LEU A 203 -35.51 -23.71 26.76
C LEU A 203 -34.88 -22.60 27.63
N SER A 204 -35.37 -22.41 28.85
CA SER A 204 -34.81 -21.45 29.82
C SER A 204 -33.36 -21.73 30.20
N ASN A 205 -32.92 -22.99 30.16
CA ASN A 205 -31.54 -23.36 30.48
C ASN A 205 -30.62 -23.09 29.30
N ILE A 206 -31.10 -23.32 28.07
CA ILE A 206 -30.37 -22.99 26.83
C ILE A 206 -30.12 -21.48 26.76
N ILE A 207 -31.14 -20.66 27.05
CA ILE A 207 -31.02 -19.20 27.10
C ILE A 207 -29.96 -18.77 28.14
N LYS A 208 -29.97 -19.35 29.34
CA LYS A 208 -28.99 -19.02 30.39
C LYS A 208 -27.55 -19.36 30.00
N GLU A 209 -27.30 -20.46 29.29
CA GLU A 209 -25.94 -20.79 28.84
C GLU A 209 -25.45 -19.82 27.75
N ILE A 210 -26.35 -19.33 26.89
CA ILE A 210 -26.01 -18.29 25.90
C ILE A 210 -25.75 -16.94 26.61
N GLU A 211 -26.54 -16.60 27.63
CA GLU A 211 -26.35 -15.37 28.41
C GLU A 211 -25.04 -15.35 29.22
N LYS A 212 -24.55 -16.51 29.67
CA LYS A 212 -23.22 -16.62 30.33
C LYS A 212 -22.05 -16.29 29.40
N LEU A 213 -22.26 -16.34 28.09
CA LEU A 213 -21.27 -15.94 27.08
C LEU A 213 -21.37 -14.44 26.75
N ASP A 214 -22.05 -13.66 27.59
CA ASP A 214 -22.31 -12.22 27.45
C ASP A 214 -23.19 -11.83 26.24
N PHE A 215 -24.02 -12.75 25.74
CA PHE A 215 -25.00 -12.46 24.66
C PHE A 215 -26.42 -12.27 25.20
N GLN A 216 -27.18 -11.31 24.65
CA GLN A 216 -28.58 -11.08 25.05
C GLN A 216 -29.53 -11.89 24.15
N VAL A 217 -30.48 -12.63 24.73
CA VAL A 217 -31.36 -13.54 23.98
C VAL A 217 -32.84 -13.16 24.11
N ALA A 218 -33.53 -13.05 22.98
CA ALA A 218 -34.99 -12.82 22.91
C ALA A 218 -35.69 -13.94 22.13
N MET A 219 -36.91 -14.31 22.53
CA MET A 219 -37.71 -15.33 21.82
C MET A 219 -38.42 -14.76 20.60
N SER A 220 -38.43 -15.51 19.49
CA SER A 220 -39.15 -15.17 18.26
C SER A 220 -40.33 -16.13 18.05
N THR A 221 -41.58 -15.63 18.09
CA THR A 221 -42.77 -16.41 17.70
C THR A 221 -43.06 -16.21 16.21
N LYS A 222 -42.78 -17.23 15.39
CA LYS A 222 -43.29 -17.31 14.01
C LYS A 222 -44.77 -17.69 14.03
N ASN A 223 -45.65 -16.70 13.94
CA ASN A 223 -47.02 -16.79 13.41
C ASN A 223 -47.68 -15.42 13.57
N ASP A 224 -47.52 -14.52 12.59
CA ASP A 224 -48.42 -13.37 12.38
C ASP A 224 -48.09 -12.68 11.04
N GLU A 225 -48.33 -13.38 9.93
CA GLU A 225 -48.57 -12.77 8.61
C GLU A 225 -49.67 -13.55 7.88
N ASP A 226 -50.85 -13.63 8.50
CA ASP A 226 -52.09 -13.90 7.76
C ASP A 226 -53.30 -13.60 8.66
N LYS A 227 -53.69 -12.31 8.70
CA LYS A 227 -55.09 -11.88 8.87
C LYS A 227 -55.24 -10.36 8.75
N ASN A 228 -56.09 -10.01 7.79
CA ASN A 228 -56.98 -8.84 7.74
C ASN A 228 -56.46 -7.52 7.16
N LYS A 229 -56.79 -7.32 5.87
CA LYS A 229 -57.45 -6.10 5.41
C LYS A 229 -58.95 -6.23 5.69
N ASP A 230 -59.55 -5.27 6.39
CA ASP A 230 -60.76 -4.53 5.99
C ASP A 230 -61.36 -3.73 7.17
N HIS A 231 -61.87 -2.53 6.83
CA HIS A 231 -62.76 -1.62 7.57
C HIS A 231 -62.24 -0.62 8.64
N MET A 232 -62.12 0.63 8.16
CA MET A 232 -62.67 1.93 8.63
C MET A 232 -63.30 2.10 10.05
N ASP A 233 -62.89 3.24 10.65
CA ASP A 233 -63.60 4.22 11.50
C ASP A 233 -63.59 4.19 13.06
N SER A 234 -63.14 5.35 13.58
CA SER A 234 -63.66 6.16 14.72
C SER A 234 -62.94 6.20 16.11
N SER A 235 -62.35 7.38 16.36
CA SER A 235 -62.36 8.24 17.57
C SER A 235 -61.86 7.74 18.95
N ASN A 236 -60.69 8.21 19.40
CA ASN A 236 -60.51 9.28 20.43
C ASN A 236 -59.06 9.33 21.00
N THR A 237 -58.44 10.50 20.94
CA THR A 237 -57.20 10.94 21.64
C THR A 237 -57.59 11.59 23.01
N PRO A 238 -56.69 11.92 23.98
CA PRO A 238 -55.29 12.38 23.80
C PRO A 238 -54.23 11.89 24.82
N LEU A 239 -52.96 11.85 24.42
CA LEU A 239 -51.82 12.65 24.96
C LEU A 239 -50.46 12.17 24.40
N LEU A 240 -49.62 13.14 24.06
CA LEU A 240 -48.37 13.19 23.26
C LEU A 240 -47.09 12.76 24.03
N PRO A 241 -45.84 12.86 23.48
CA PRO A 241 -45.30 12.81 22.09
C PRO A 241 -44.17 11.74 21.94
N ALA A 242 -43.69 11.28 20.78
CA ALA A 242 -42.83 11.97 19.81
C ALA A 242 -42.37 11.01 18.67
N GLU A 243 -42.13 11.59 17.49
CA GLU A 243 -41.22 11.20 16.38
C GLU A 243 -41.42 9.84 15.65
N ASN A 244 -41.97 9.86 14.44
CA ASN A 244 -41.26 9.86 13.13
C ASN A 244 -40.31 8.66 12.96
N THR A 245 -40.63 7.64 12.16
CA THR A 245 -40.49 7.74 10.70
C THR A 245 -41.13 6.53 9.99
N ARG A 246 -41.96 6.78 8.97
CA ARG A 246 -42.01 5.97 7.74
C ARG A 246 -42.29 6.88 6.54
N GLN A 247 -41.33 6.97 5.64
CA GLN A 247 -41.59 6.90 4.20
C GLN A 247 -41.00 5.55 3.78
N SER A 248 -41.55 4.73 2.88
CA SER A 248 -42.39 4.98 1.72
C SER A 248 -42.86 3.62 1.19
N SER A 249 -43.86 3.63 0.32
CA SER A 249 -44.01 2.67 -0.77
C SER A 249 -44.09 3.47 -2.09
N PRO A 250 -44.14 2.86 -3.26
CA PRO A 250 -43.02 2.20 -3.94
C PRO A 250 -42.80 2.77 -5.36
N SER A 251 -41.67 2.43 -6.00
CA SER A 251 -41.61 1.81 -7.35
C SER A 251 -40.35 2.13 -8.18
N LYS A 252 -39.87 1.07 -8.86
CA LYS A 252 -38.95 0.97 -10.01
C LYS A 252 -37.43 1.13 -9.72
N PRO A 253 -36.57 0.63 -10.63
CA PRO A 253 -36.55 -0.66 -11.35
C PRO A 253 -35.22 -1.42 -11.13
N PHE A 254 -35.17 -2.68 -11.58
CA PHE A 254 -34.01 -3.58 -11.72
C PHE A 254 -32.61 -2.94 -11.49
N GLN A 255 -31.95 -3.35 -10.39
CA GLN A 255 -30.51 -3.20 -10.18
C GLN A 255 -29.94 -4.54 -9.70
N SER A 256 -28.83 -4.92 -10.32
CA SER A 256 -28.02 -6.12 -10.03
C SER A 256 -27.59 -6.17 -8.58
N ILE A 257 -27.82 -7.33 -7.95
CA ILE A 257 -27.30 -7.69 -6.63
C ILE A 257 -25.77 -7.72 -6.72
N SER A 258 -25.08 -6.81 -6.03
CA SER A 258 -23.64 -6.88 -5.77
C SER A 258 -23.40 -7.81 -4.59
N ILE A 259 -22.79 -8.96 -4.85
CA ILE A 259 -22.19 -9.85 -3.86
C ILE A 259 -20.98 -9.11 -3.28
N ASN A 260 -20.86 -9.04 -1.95
CA ASN A 260 -19.63 -8.61 -1.29
C ASN A 260 -18.59 -9.73 -1.46
N ASP A 261 -17.67 -9.58 -2.40
CA ASP A 261 -16.49 -10.45 -2.52
C ASP A 261 -15.52 -10.15 -1.36
N GLU A 262 -15.39 -11.06 -0.40
CA GLU A 262 -14.22 -11.06 0.49
C GLU A 262 -12.98 -11.49 -0.31
N THR A 263 -12.04 -10.56 -0.51
CA THR A 263 -10.82 -10.81 -1.29
C THR A 263 -9.60 -10.87 -0.38
N GLU A 264 -8.81 -11.93 -0.48
CA GLU A 264 -7.49 -12.05 0.14
C GLU A 264 -6.39 -11.57 -0.81
N THR A 265 -5.21 -11.23 -0.26
CA THR A 265 -4.04 -10.82 -1.04
C THR A 265 -2.90 -11.79 -0.86
N CYS A 266 -2.43 -12.42 -1.93
CA CYS A 266 -1.19 -13.21 -1.92
C CYS A 266 -0.07 -12.49 -2.66
N PHE A 267 1.16 -12.74 -2.22
CA PHE A 267 2.36 -12.27 -2.88
C PHE A 267 3.10 -13.44 -3.50
N VAL A 268 3.56 -13.27 -4.74
CA VAL A 268 4.27 -14.30 -5.48
C VAL A 268 5.58 -13.74 -5.99
N SER A 269 6.70 -14.39 -5.67
CA SER A 269 7.98 -14.07 -6.31
C SER A 269 8.00 -14.67 -7.71
N ILE A 270 8.43 -13.89 -8.70
CA ILE A 270 8.44 -14.31 -10.10
C ILE A 270 9.82 -14.03 -10.68
N THR A 271 10.52 -15.09 -11.05
CA THR A 271 11.84 -15.05 -11.66
C THR A 271 11.76 -15.35 -13.15
N GLY A 272 12.64 -14.69 -13.92
CA GLY A 272 12.67 -14.82 -15.39
C GLY A 272 11.87 -13.76 -16.15
N MET A 273 11.19 -12.83 -15.46
CA MET A 273 10.63 -11.62 -16.07
C MET A 273 11.76 -10.71 -16.56
N THR A 274 11.74 -10.35 -17.85
CA THR A 274 12.80 -9.50 -18.44
C THR A 274 12.31 -8.15 -18.94
N CYS A 275 10.99 -7.95 -19.05
CA CYS A 275 10.41 -6.74 -19.65
C CYS A 275 8.95 -6.53 -19.22
N ALA A 276 8.43 -5.34 -19.49
CA ALA A 276 7.05 -4.96 -19.18
C ALA A 276 6.01 -5.84 -19.88
N SER A 277 6.31 -6.40 -21.05
CA SER A 277 5.39 -7.32 -21.73
C SER A 277 5.28 -8.68 -21.03
N CYS A 278 6.32 -9.15 -20.30
CA CYS A 278 6.21 -10.31 -19.43
C CYS A 278 5.21 -10.05 -18.30
N VAL A 279 5.32 -8.86 -17.68
CA VAL A 279 4.39 -8.39 -16.66
C VAL A 279 2.96 -8.34 -17.20
N ASP A 280 2.76 -7.72 -18.36
CA ASP A 280 1.42 -7.59 -18.95
C ASP A 280 0.84 -8.93 -19.39
N SER A 281 1.69 -9.89 -19.78
CA SER A 281 1.27 -11.27 -20.09
C SER A 281 0.78 -11.98 -18.84
N ILE A 282 1.49 -11.86 -17.73
CA ILE A 282 1.09 -12.43 -16.44
C ILE A 282 -0.21 -11.77 -15.96
N GLN A 283 -0.27 -10.43 -15.98
CA GLN A 283 -1.47 -9.69 -15.58
C GLN A 283 -2.69 -10.05 -16.45
N ARG A 284 -2.55 -10.09 -17.78
CA ARG A 284 -3.66 -10.40 -18.70
C ARG A 284 -4.15 -11.84 -18.62
N ASN A 285 -3.27 -12.80 -18.34
CA ASN A 285 -3.69 -14.20 -18.24
C ASN A 285 -4.27 -14.51 -16.87
N LEU A 286 -3.69 -14.00 -15.78
CA LEU A 286 -4.25 -14.17 -14.44
C LEU A 286 -5.57 -13.41 -14.25
N SER A 287 -5.73 -12.21 -14.79
CA SER A 287 -7.01 -11.47 -14.71
C SER A 287 -8.18 -12.11 -15.45
N LYS A 288 -7.92 -13.13 -16.29
CA LYS A 288 -8.98 -13.92 -16.94
C LYS A 288 -9.41 -15.14 -16.12
N VAL A 289 -8.68 -15.47 -15.06
CA VAL A 289 -8.97 -16.61 -14.21
C VAL A 289 -10.06 -16.21 -13.23
N GLU A 290 -11.12 -17.03 -13.14
CA GLU A 290 -12.21 -16.83 -12.20
C GLU A 290 -11.67 -16.90 -10.76
N GLY A 291 -12.11 -15.97 -9.91
CA GLY A 291 -11.59 -15.82 -8.55
C GLY A 291 -10.43 -14.83 -8.39
N ILE A 292 -9.91 -14.21 -9.47
CA ILE A 292 -8.85 -13.19 -9.36
C ILE A 292 -9.40 -11.78 -9.63
N ASN A 293 -9.54 -10.96 -8.57
CA ASN A 293 -10.08 -9.61 -8.66
C ASN A 293 -9.05 -8.59 -9.17
N SER A 294 -7.78 -8.69 -8.75
CA SER A 294 -6.74 -7.77 -9.25
C SER A 294 -5.35 -8.39 -9.22
N VAL A 295 -4.54 -8.07 -10.23
CA VAL A 295 -3.15 -8.58 -10.37
C VAL A 295 -2.23 -7.41 -10.62
N ARG A 296 -1.23 -7.22 -9.75
CA ARG A 296 -0.18 -6.22 -9.90
C ARG A 296 1.17 -6.93 -9.91
N VAL A 297 1.94 -6.76 -10.98
CA VAL A 297 3.28 -7.35 -11.08
C VAL A 297 4.33 -6.26 -11.16
N ALA A 298 5.26 -6.28 -10.22
CA ALA A 298 6.37 -5.36 -10.10
C ALA A 298 7.64 -5.99 -10.70
N LEU A 299 8.00 -5.54 -11.90
CA LEU A 299 9.20 -6.03 -12.60
C LEU A 299 10.48 -5.80 -11.80
N LEU A 300 10.62 -4.65 -11.14
CA LEU A 300 11.83 -4.27 -10.40
C LEU A 300 12.05 -5.14 -9.15
N ALA A 301 10.97 -5.47 -8.43
CA ALA A 301 11.03 -6.31 -7.24
C ALA A 301 10.92 -7.81 -7.52
N HIS A 302 10.74 -8.23 -8.77
CA HIS A 302 10.50 -9.63 -9.13
C HIS A 302 9.34 -10.24 -8.32
N LYS A 303 8.29 -9.45 -8.07
CA LYS A 303 7.18 -9.78 -7.17
C LYS A 303 5.84 -9.46 -7.83
N ALA A 304 4.83 -10.25 -7.56
CA ALA A 304 3.43 -9.98 -7.89
C ALA A 304 2.60 -9.92 -6.61
N GLU A 305 1.64 -9.01 -6.59
CA GLU A 305 0.56 -8.89 -5.62
C GLU A 305 -0.72 -9.29 -6.35
N ILE A 306 -1.38 -10.34 -5.89
CA ILE A 306 -2.63 -10.84 -6.47
C ILE A 306 -3.71 -10.78 -5.41
N LYS A 307 -4.79 -10.06 -5.69
CA LYS A 307 -6.03 -10.11 -4.91
C LYS A 307 -6.94 -11.16 -5.51
N TYR A 308 -7.28 -12.16 -4.72
CA TYR A 308 -8.07 -13.31 -5.15
C TYR A 308 -9.14 -13.62 -4.10
N ASN A 309 -10.21 -14.28 -4.52
CA ASN A 309 -11.21 -14.82 -3.63
C ASN A 309 -10.83 -16.28 -3.28
N PRO A 310 -10.59 -16.61 -2.00
CA PRO A 310 -10.15 -17.93 -1.57
C PRO A 310 -11.17 -19.05 -1.83
N GLU A 311 -12.45 -18.72 -2.07
CA GLU A 311 -13.48 -19.72 -2.43
C GLU A 311 -13.27 -20.30 -3.83
N TYR A 312 -12.64 -19.55 -4.74
CA TYR A 312 -12.49 -19.92 -6.14
C TYR A 312 -11.10 -20.40 -6.52
N ILE A 313 -10.05 -19.86 -5.90
CA ILE A 313 -8.66 -20.16 -6.28
C ILE A 313 -7.70 -20.07 -5.10
N ILE A 314 -6.74 -21.00 -5.05
CA ILE A 314 -5.75 -21.09 -3.96
C ILE A 314 -4.41 -20.45 -4.42
N PRO A 315 -3.64 -19.77 -3.56
CA PRO A 315 -2.33 -19.18 -3.92
C PRO A 315 -1.34 -20.11 -4.64
N SER A 316 -1.36 -21.40 -4.31
CA SER A 316 -0.54 -22.42 -4.98
C SER A 316 -0.92 -22.64 -6.43
N GLN A 317 -2.22 -22.60 -6.74
CA GLN A 317 -2.73 -22.65 -8.12
C GLN A 317 -2.34 -21.38 -8.89
N ILE A 318 -2.33 -20.21 -8.24
CA ILE A 318 -1.87 -18.95 -8.85
C ILE A 318 -0.38 -19.05 -9.22
N ALA A 319 0.47 -19.55 -8.31
CA ALA A 319 1.89 -19.77 -8.61
C ALA A 319 2.08 -20.79 -9.75
N TYR A 320 1.28 -21.86 -9.77
CA TYR A 320 1.30 -22.85 -10.85
C TYR A 320 0.93 -22.25 -12.21
N LEU A 321 -0.11 -21.41 -12.28
CA LEU A 321 -0.51 -20.72 -13.51
C LEU A 321 0.61 -19.82 -14.05
N ILE A 322 1.37 -19.17 -13.17
CA ILE A 322 2.51 -18.35 -13.57
C ILE A 322 3.68 -19.23 -14.08
N ASN A 323 3.89 -20.39 -13.45
CA ASN A 323 4.86 -21.40 -13.91
C ASN A 323 4.51 -21.95 -15.30
N GLU A 324 3.24 -22.21 -15.57
CA GLU A 324 2.73 -22.62 -16.88
C GLU A 324 2.97 -21.56 -17.97
N LEU A 325 2.89 -20.28 -17.61
CA LEU A 325 3.25 -19.18 -18.50
C LEU A 325 4.76 -19.11 -18.80
N GLY A 326 5.57 -19.98 -18.21
CA GLY A 326 7.02 -20.10 -18.42
C GLY A 326 7.84 -19.17 -17.52
N PHE A 327 7.25 -18.65 -16.45
CA PHE A 327 7.93 -17.83 -15.45
C PHE A 327 8.01 -18.60 -14.13
N ARG A 328 9.22 -18.71 -13.56
CA ARG A 328 9.36 -19.47 -12.32
C ARG A 328 8.77 -18.64 -11.16
N ALA A 329 7.69 -19.14 -10.58
CA ALA A 329 6.92 -18.50 -9.53
C ALA A 329 6.88 -19.32 -8.24
N GLU A 330 7.18 -18.66 -7.13
CA GLU A 330 7.17 -19.23 -5.78
C GLU A 330 6.38 -18.27 -4.88
N ILE A 331 5.43 -18.79 -4.10
CA ILE A 331 4.62 -17.99 -3.18
C ILE A 331 5.55 -17.39 -2.14
N LEU A 332 5.38 -16.10 -1.88
CA LEU A 332 5.97 -15.45 -0.74
C LEU A 332 4.94 -15.56 0.38
N ASP A 333 5.29 -16.27 1.44
CA ASP A 333 4.41 -16.45 2.61
C ASP A 333 3.76 -15.10 2.97
N THR A 334 2.43 -15.12 3.05
CA THR A 334 1.65 -14.02 3.58
C THR A 334 2.23 -13.68 4.94
N VAL A 335 2.69 -12.44 5.09
CA VAL A 335 3.24 -11.94 6.35
C VAL A 335 2.06 -11.84 7.32
N GLU A 336 1.76 -12.92 8.04
CA GLU A 336 1.11 -12.80 9.33
C GLU A 336 2.01 -11.91 10.18
N GLN A 337 1.46 -10.76 10.60
CA GLN A 337 2.20 -9.61 11.10
C GLN A 337 2.94 -9.85 12.44
N SER A 338 2.95 -11.08 12.97
CA SER A 338 3.58 -11.46 14.23
C SER A 338 4.76 -12.45 14.08
N VAL A 339 5.16 -12.81 12.86
CA VAL A 339 6.11 -13.91 12.62
C VAL A 339 7.35 -13.42 11.88
N ASP A 340 8.50 -13.44 12.54
CA ASP A 340 9.79 -13.16 11.92
C ASP A 340 10.47 -14.47 11.50
N ILE A 341 11.33 -14.38 10.48
CA ILE A 341 12.00 -15.54 9.90
C ILE A 341 13.51 -15.38 10.04
N ILE A 342 14.14 -16.34 10.69
CA ILE A 342 15.60 -16.40 10.81
C ILE A 342 16.16 -17.60 10.07
N ASP A 343 17.15 -17.33 9.21
CA ASP A 343 17.96 -18.35 8.55
C ASP A 343 19.29 -18.50 9.32
N LEU A 344 19.53 -19.68 9.87
CA LEU A 344 20.74 -20.04 10.60
C LEU A 344 21.54 -21.09 9.82
N HIS A 345 22.86 -20.94 9.83
CA HIS A 345 23.79 -21.97 9.40
C HIS A 345 24.10 -22.86 10.60
N ILE A 346 23.78 -24.14 10.50
CA ILE A 346 23.88 -25.10 11.60
C ILE A 346 25.03 -26.06 11.32
N GLU A 347 26.03 -26.03 12.19
CA GLU A 347 27.20 -26.89 12.10
C GLU A 347 26.93 -28.27 12.74
N ASN A 348 27.78 -29.25 12.40
CA ASN A 348 27.74 -30.61 12.95
C ASN A 348 26.48 -31.44 12.67
N MET A 349 25.61 -31.00 11.76
CA MET A 349 24.55 -31.84 11.22
C MET A 349 25.11 -32.88 10.24
N THR A 350 24.99 -34.16 10.55
CA THR A 350 25.58 -35.25 9.75
C THR A 350 24.56 -36.21 9.12
N CYS A 351 23.31 -36.20 9.60
CA CYS A 351 22.28 -37.13 9.14
C CYS A 351 20.85 -36.60 9.34
N SER A 352 19.87 -37.29 8.76
CA SER A 352 18.44 -36.94 8.87
C SER A 352 17.88 -37.05 10.28
N SER A 353 18.50 -37.83 11.17
CA SER A 353 18.12 -37.86 12.59
C SER A 353 18.55 -36.61 13.35
N CYS A 354 19.67 -35.96 12.97
CA CYS A 354 20.03 -34.64 13.47
C CYS A 354 18.97 -33.59 13.10
N VAL A 355 18.52 -33.59 11.83
CA VAL A 355 17.45 -32.72 11.32
C VAL A 355 16.19 -32.86 12.19
N ARG A 356 15.68 -34.09 12.34
CA ARG A 356 14.48 -34.35 13.12
C ARG A 356 14.64 -33.94 14.60
N LYS A 357 15.82 -34.17 15.18
CA LYS A 357 16.12 -33.76 16.56
C LYS A 357 16.05 -32.23 16.71
N ILE A 358 16.63 -31.49 15.77
CA ILE A 358 16.60 -30.03 15.75
C ILE A 358 15.16 -29.51 15.57
N GLU A 359 14.43 -30.00 14.57
CA GLU A 359 13.05 -29.59 14.28
C GLU A 359 12.12 -29.86 15.46
N THR A 360 12.26 -31.04 16.10
CA THR A 360 11.42 -31.42 17.25
C THR A 360 11.78 -30.64 18.51
N SER A 361 13.05 -30.35 18.77
CA SER A 361 13.46 -29.60 19.96
C SER A 361 13.11 -28.12 19.84
N ILE A 362 13.38 -27.50 18.70
CA ILE A 362 13.11 -26.07 18.49
C ILE A 362 11.62 -25.82 18.29
N GLY A 363 10.89 -26.74 17.65
CA GLY A 363 9.44 -26.67 17.54
C GLY A 363 8.69 -26.79 18.88
N LYS A 364 9.36 -27.22 19.96
CA LYS A 364 8.79 -27.24 21.32
C LYS A 364 8.98 -25.92 22.07
N LEU A 365 9.84 -25.02 21.57
CA LEU A 365 10.04 -23.73 22.22
C LEU A 365 8.78 -22.88 22.06
N HIS A 366 8.27 -22.36 23.18
CA HIS A 366 7.18 -21.39 23.16
C HIS A 366 7.60 -20.15 22.37
N GLY A 367 6.80 -19.78 21.36
CA GLY A 367 7.09 -18.68 20.45
C GLY A 367 7.67 -19.10 19.10
N VAL A 368 8.09 -20.36 18.91
CA VAL A 368 8.47 -20.89 17.58
C VAL A 368 7.25 -21.51 16.90
N GLN A 369 6.93 -21.06 15.68
CA GLN A 369 5.80 -21.56 14.91
C GLN A 369 6.20 -22.67 13.93
N SER A 370 7.36 -22.52 13.28
CA SER A 370 7.89 -23.58 12.41
C SER A 370 9.42 -23.64 12.46
N ALA A 371 9.93 -24.85 12.32
CA ALA A 371 11.36 -25.15 12.25
C ALA A 371 11.59 -26.08 11.06
N GLU A 372 12.28 -25.59 10.04
CA GLU A 372 12.60 -26.33 8.82
C GLU A 372 14.11 -26.42 8.66
N VAL A 373 14.66 -27.64 8.57
CA VAL A 373 16.11 -27.80 8.52
C VAL A 373 16.55 -28.59 7.28
N ALA A 374 17.33 -27.93 6.43
CA ALA A 374 17.88 -28.50 5.20
C ALA A 374 19.30 -29.03 5.42
N LEU A 375 19.44 -30.37 5.43
CA LEU A 375 20.71 -31.08 5.62
C LEU A 375 21.75 -30.73 4.54
N LEU A 376 21.36 -30.73 3.27
CA LEU A 376 22.29 -30.52 2.13
C LEU A 376 22.96 -29.15 2.16
N THR A 377 22.29 -28.14 2.72
CA THR A 377 22.80 -26.78 2.79
C THR A 377 23.31 -26.41 4.18
N HIS A 378 23.21 -27.31 5.17
CA HIS A 378 23.47 -27.01 6.58
C HIS A 378 22.72 -25.75 7.06
N ARG A 379 21.45 -25.60 6.66
CA ARG A 379 20.64 -24.41 6.96
C ARG A 379 19.37 -24.77 7.68
N GLY A 380 19.05 -24.04 8.75
CA GLY A 380 17.76 -24.07 9.40
C GLY A 380 17.03 -22.75 9.18
N ARG A 381 15.76 -22.83 8.79
CA ARG A 381 14.82 -21.72 8.72
C ARG A 381 13.84 -21.85 9.86
N PHE A 382 13.77 -20.83 10.70
CA PHE A 382 12.91 -20.82 11.88
C PHE A 382 11.96 -19.64 11.81
N LYS A 383 10.66 -19.91 11.89
CA LYS A 383 9.60 -18.91 12.04
C LYS A 383 9.27 -18.75 13.51
N TYR A 384 9.41 -17.56 14.05
CA TYR A 384 9.22 -17.30 15.48
C TYR A 384 8.57 -15.94 15.72
N ASP A 385 7.92 -15.80 16.88
CA ASP A 385 7.33 -14.56 17.36
C ASP A 385 8.37 -13.75 18.16
N PRO A 386 8.83 -12.58 17.67
CA PRO A 386 9.83 -11.75 18.34
C PRO A 386 9.39 -11.22 19.72
N SER A 387 8.09 -11.26 20.02
CA SER A 387 7.57 -10.83 21.32
C SER A 387 7.77 -11.88 22.42
N GLN A 388 7.94 -13.15 22.07
CA GLN A 388 8.03 -14.27 23.00
C GLN A 388 9.44 -14.88 23.07
N ILE A 389 10.10 -15.03 21.94
CA ILE A 389 11.43 -15.63 21.85
C ILE A 389 12.28 -14.86 20.83
N GLY A 390 13.58 -14.75 21.04
CA GLY A 390 14.45 -14.09 20.07
C GLY A 390 15.50 -14.98 19.42
N PRO A 391 16.22 -14.46 18.41
CA PRO A 391 17.28 -15.17 17.69
C PRO A 391 18.34 -15.84 18.57
N ARG A 392 18.77 -15.17 19.64
CA ARG A 392 19.83 -15.67 20.51
C ARG A 392 19.39 -16.88 21.32
N ASP A 393 18.13 -16.93 21.72
CA ASP A 393 17.58 -18.04 22.51
C ASP A 393 17.51 -19.30 21.64
N ILE A 394 17.13 -19.14 20.36
CA ILE A 394 17.14 -20.23 19.38
C ILE A 394 18.58 -20.72 19.13
N ILE A 395 19.54 -19.82 18.98
CA ILE A 395 20.97 -20.18 18.83
C ILE A 395 21.49 -20.87 20.09
N HIS A 396 21.15 -20.37 21.27
CA HIS A 396 21.57 -20.96 22.54
C HIS A 396 20.97 -22.36 22.76
N GLU A 397 19.71 -22.57 22.38
CA GLU A 397 19.09 -23.89 22.41
C GLU A 397 19.79 -24.84 21.44
N LEU A 398 20.08 -24.39 20.21
CA LEU A 398 20.85 -25.14 19.22
C LEU A 398 22.23 -25.55 19.74
N ASP A 399 22.96 -24.61 20.36
CA ASP A 399 24.25 -24.84 20.99
C ASP A 399 24.12 -25.89 22.12
N SER A 400 23.06 -25.79 22.94
CA SER A 400 22.82 -26.73 24.06
C SER A 400 22.55 -28.16 23.62
N ILE A 401 21.94 -28.35 22.45
CA ILE A 401 21.65 -29.66 21.84
C ILE A 401 22.91 -30.22 21.13
N GLY A 402 23.95 -29.40 20.97
CA GLY A 402 25.23 -29.75 20.36
C GLY A 402 25.34 -29.40 18.87
N PHE A 403 24.47 -28.53 18.36
CA PHE A 403 24.45 -28.09 16.96
C PHE A 403 24.76 -26.60 16.86
N PRO A 404 26.04 -26.20 16.87
CA PRO A 404 26.38 -24.80 16.92
C PRO A 404 25.85 -24.05 15.70
N ALA A 405 25.18 -22.92 15.95
CA ALA A 405 24.48 -22.18 14.91
C ALA A 405 24.98 -20.74 14.78
N SER A 406 25.22 -20.31 13.55
CA SER A 406 25.56 -18.93 13.24
C SER A 406 24.53 -18.31 12.33
N LEU A 407 24.29 -17.00 12.48
CA LEU A 407 23.42 -16.27 11.57
C LEU A 407 23.93 -16.40 10.14
N VAL A 408 23.07 -16.84 9.22
CA VAL A 408 23.34 -16.64 7.80
C VAL A 408 23.34 -15.13 7.60
N THR A 409 24.51 -14.56 7.32
CA THR A 409 24.63 -13.12 7.06
C THR A 409 23.88 -12.81 5.78
N GLU A 410 22.58 -12.50 5.89
CA GLU A 410 21.78 -11.90 4.83
C GLU A 410 22.20 -10.43 4.65
N ASP A 411 23.47 -10.20 4.36
CA ASP A 411 23.84 -9.07 3.50
C ASP A 411 23.33 -9.32 2.06
N SER A 412 22.80 -10.52 1.80
CA SER A 412 22.39 -11.01 0.50
C SER A 412 21.18 -10.29 -0.09
N LYS A 413 20.06 -10.01 0.58
CA LYS A 413 18.86 -9.46 -0.12
C LYS A 413 19.08 -8.04 -0.70
N THR A 414 19.61 -7.11 0.09
CA THR A 414 19.90 -5.73 -0.34
C THR A 414 21.18 -5.61 -1.15
N THR A 415 22.25 -6.38 -0.85
CA THR A 415 23.39 -6.43 -1.78
C THR A 415 23.07 -7.18 -3.06
N ASN A 416 22.12 -8.13 -3.07
CA ASN A 416 21.70 -8.82 -4.30
C ASN A 416 20.99 -7.84 -5.23
N LEU A 417 20.09 -6.98 -4.76
CA LEU A 417 19.44 -6.00 -5.63
C LEU A 417 20.45 -5.01 -6.25
N ALA A 418 21.37 -4.47 -5.45
CA ALA A 418 22.46 -3.61 -5.95
C ALA A 418 23.44 -4.38 -6.86
N LYS A 419 23.77 -5.63 -6.54
CA LYS A 419 24.61 -6.53 -7.38
C LYS A 419 23.89 -6.90 -8.67
N ILE A 420 22.58 -7.11 -8.66
CA ILE A 420 21.74 -7.40 -9.84
C ILE A 420 21.73 -6.17 -10.75
N HIS A 421 21.42 -4.98 -10.24
CA HIS A 421 21.49 -3.74 -11.03
C HIS A 421 22.89 -3.48 -11.60
N ARG A 422 23.96 -3.74 -10.83
CA ARG A 422 25.34 -3.66 -11.33
C ARG A 422 25.64 -4.70 -12.42
N LYS A 423 25.16 -5.95 -12.27
CA LYS A 423 25.30 -7.01 -13.29
C LYS A 423 24.58 -6.65 -14.58
N GLU A 424 23.35 -6.14 -14.51
CA GLU A 424 22.58 -5.67 -15.68
C GLU A 424 23.24 -4.47 -16.35
N THR A 425 23.68 -3.49 -15.56
CA THR A 425 24.41 -2.32 -16.09
C THR A 425 25.69 -2.74 -16.81
N ARG A 426 26.44 -3.70 -16.24
CA ARG A 426 27.66 -4.24 -16.86
C ARG A 426 27.35 -5.04 -18.13
N ARG A 427 26.23 -5.76 -18.18
CA ARG A 427 25.78 -6.49 -19.38
C ARG A 427 25.52 -5.54 -20.55
N TRP A 428 24.73 -4.49 -20.34
CA TRP A 428 24.45 -3.50 -21.39
C TRP A 428 25.67 -2.67 -21.74
N ARG A 429 26.54 -2.34 -20.77
CA ARG A 429 27.84 -1.73 -21.03
C ARG A 429 28.68 -2.59 -21.96
N ASN A 430 28.81 -3.89 -21.70
CA ASN A 430 29.60 -4.79 -22.53
C ASN A 430 28.97 -4.95 -23.93
N SER A 431 27.64 -5.01 -24.04
CA SER A 431 26.95 -5.04 -25.34
C SER A 431 27.21 -3.76 -26.15
N PHE A 432 27.15 -2.60 -25.50
CA PHE A 432 27.48 -1.31 -26.11
C PHE A 432 28.94 -1.24 -26.53
N LEU A 433 29.89 -1.61 -25.65
CA LEU A 433 31.32 -1.59 -25.97
C LEU A 433 31.64 -2.51 -27.15
N LEU A 434 31.02 -3.69 -27.22
CA LEU A 434 31.18 -4.60 -28.35
C LEU A 434 30.56 -4.02 -29.64
N ALA A 435 29.36 -3.44 -29.57
CA ALA A 435 28.74 -2.78 -30.71
C ALA A 435 29.54 -1.55 -31.18
N ALA A 436 30.12 -0.78 -30.27
CA ALA A 436 30.97 0.37 -30.56
C ALA A 436 32.31 -0.05 -31.17
N LEU A 437 32.90 -1.15 -30.69
CA LEU A 437 34.17 -1.69 -31.20
C LEU A 437 34.11 -1.98 -32.69
N PHE A 438 32.99 -2.50 -33.20
CA PHE A 438 32.83 -2.82 -34.62
C PHE A 438 32.01 -1.76 -35.38
N GLY A 439 31.07 -1.08 -34.70
CA GLY A 439 30.18 -0.08 -35.29
C GLY A 439 30.82 1.28 -35.52
N ILE A 440 31.74 1.74 -34.65
CA ILE A 440 32.48 2.98 -34.90
C ILE A 440 33.41 2.81 -36.11
N PRO A 441 34.21 1.73 -36.24
CA PRO A 441 34.96 1.48 -37.47
C PRO A 441 34.06 1.40 -38.70
N ALA A 442 32.91 0.72 -38.64
CA ALA A 442 31.97 0.66 -39.76
C ALA A 442 31.50 2.06 -40.19
N MET A 443 31.18 2.94 -39.22
CA MET A 443 30.80 4.33 -39.48
C MET A 443 31.94 5.16 -40.08
N ILE A 444 33.18 5.00 -39.58
CA ILE A 444 34.36 5.70 -40.09
C ILE A 444 34.69 5.21 -41.51
N ILE A 445 34.60 3.90 -41.76
CA ILE A 445 34.87 3.30 -43.06
C ILE A 445 33.85 3.78 -44.09
N MET A 446 32.56 3.73 -43.76
CA MET A 446 31.51 4.31 -44.60
C MET A 446 31.81 5.79 -44.95
N MET A 447 32.16 6.60 -43.94
CA MET A 447 32.47 8.02 -44.17
C MET A 447 33.77 8.24 -44.96
N ALA A 448 34.78 7.40 -44.75
CA ALA A 448 36.05 7.46 -45.47
C ALA A 448 35.91 7.02 -46.94
N PHE A 449 35.09 6.01 -47.23
CA PHE A 449 34.78 5.59 -48.60
C PHE A 449 34.00 6.68 -49.33
N MET A 450 32.99 7.30 -48.68
CA MET A 450 32.29 8.46 -49.24
C MET A 450 33.20 9.65 -49.57
N PHE A 451 34.25 9.90 -48.77
CA PHE A 451 35.12 11.08 -48.94
C PHE A 451 36.30 10.84 -49.88
N LYS A 452 36.87 9.63 -49.87
CA LYS A 452 38.12 9.30 -50.59
C LYS A 452 37.86 8.75 -51.99
N TRP A 453 36.74 8.04 -52.19
CA TRP A 453 36.36 7.44 -53.47
C TRP A 453 35.07 8.09 -53.99
N LYS A 454 35.20 9.27 -54.60
CA LYS A 454 34.06 9.97 -55.21
C LYS A 454 33.45 9.19 -56.39
N ASN A 455 34.23 8.32 -57.03
CA ASN A 455 33.80 7.45 -58.14
C ASN A 455 33.98 5.98 -57.74
N HIS A 456 32.93 5.28 -57.30
CA HIS A 456 32.98 3.86 -56.88
C HIS A 456 33.47 2.86 -57.96
N GLU A 457 33.66 3.28 -59.22
CA GLU A 457 34.21 2.42 -60.29
C GLU A 457 35.69 2.06 -60.06
N GLU A 458 36.42 2.84 -59.26
CA GLU A 458 37.83 2.57 -58.91
C GLU A 458 37.99 1.84 -57.56
N ALA A 459 36.90 1.54 -56.86
CA ALA A 459 36.99 0.84 -55.58
C ALA A 459 37.47 -0.61 -55.83
N PRO A 460 38.52 -1.08 -55.11
CA PRO A 460 39.06 -2.42 -55.34
C PRO A 460 37.96 -3.47 -55.15
N GLN A 461 37.73 -4.27 -56.20
CA GLN A 461 36.81 -5.40 -56.17
C GLN A 461 37.59 -6.67 -55.81
N VAL A 462 37.15 -7.40 -54.80
CA VAL A 462 37.79 -8.68 -54.41
C VAL A 462 37.40 -9.77 -55.40
N ILE A 463 36.13 -9.77 -55.80
CA ILE A 463 35.54 -10.65 -56.81
C ILE A 463 34.58 -9.77 -57.65
N ARG A 464 34.40 -10.05 -58.94
CA ARG A 464 33.36 -9.35 -59.74
C ARG A 464 32.00 -9.51 -59.06
N GLY A 465 31.40 -8.40 -58.63
CA GLY A 465 30.16 -8.35 -57.84
C GLY A 465 30.33 -8.09 -56.34
N LEU A 466 31.55 -8.08 -55.80
CA LEU A 466 31.83 -7.80 -54.38
C LEU A 466 32.96 -6.77 -54.22
N SER A 467 32.59 -5.56 -53.78
CA SER A 467 33.55 -4.53 -53.39
C SER A 467 34.24 -4.86 -52.06
N VAL A 468 35.47 -4.36 -51.88
CA VAL A 468 36.18 -4.41 -50.58
C VAL A 468 35.34 -3.74 -49.48
N GLU A 469 34.62 -2.67 -49.80
CA GLU A 469 33.72 -1.97 -48.87
C GLU A 469 32.62 -2.89 -48.34
N ASN A 470 31.84 -3.53 -49.23
CA ASN A 470 30.75 -4.42 -48.83
C ASN A 470 31.26 -5.64 -48.05
N LEU A 471 32.44 -6.17 -48.40
CA LEU A 471 33.05 -7.27 -47.66
C LEU A 471 33.46 -6.85 -46.23
N ILE A 472 34.10 -5.69 -46.08
CA ILE A 472 34.49 -5.16 -44.78
C ILE A 472 33.25 -4.84 -43.94
N MET A 473 32.22 -4.21 -44.53
CA MET A 473 30.96 -3.91 -43.85
C MET A 473 30.23 -5.18 -43.42
N PHE A 474 30.21 -6.24 -44.24
CA PHE A 474 29.69 -7.54 -43.86
C PHE A 474 30.44 -8.15 -42.67
N LEU A 475 31.78 -8.12 -42.70
CA LEU A 475 32.63 -8.64 -41.62
C LEU A 475 32.45 -7.85 -40.31
N LEU A 476 32.27 -6.54 -40.36
CA LEU A 476 32.04 -5.70 -39.18
C LEU A 476 30.59 -5.79 -38.67
N SER A 477 29.61 -5.90 -39.56
CA SER A 477 28.19 -5.99 -39.20
C SER A 477 27.83 -7.34 -38.56
N THR A 478 28.45 -8.43 -38.99
CA THR A 478 28.06 -9.79 -38.56
C THR A 478 28.26 -10.03 -37.04
N PRO A 479 29.41 -9.68 -36.43
CA PRO A 479 29.60 -9.76 -34.99
C PRO A 479 28.61 -8.88 -34.21
N VAL A 480 28.30 -7.68 -34.71
CA VAL A 480 27.34 -6.79 -34.03
C VAL A 480 25.94 -7.37 -34.07
N GLN A 481 25.51 -7.91 -35.21
CA GLN A 481 24.18 -8.50 -35.37
C GLN A 481 23.96 -9.72 -34.47
N TRP A 482 24.92 -10.65 -34.43
CA TRP A 482 24.71 -11.92 -33.72
C TRP A 482 25.21 -11.92 -32.28
N ILE A 483 26.33 -11.26 -31.97
CA ILE A 483 26.93 -11.30 -30.63
C ILE A 483 26.33 -10.18 -29.76
N SER A 484 26.37 -8.93 -30.22
CA SER A 484 25.76 -7.82 -29.49
C SER A 484 24.23 -7.90 -29.55
N GLY A 485 23.68 -8.20 -30.73
CA GLY A 485 22.25 -8.35 -30.97
C GLY A 485 21.60 -9.53 -30.22
N ARG A 486 22.37 -10.53 -29.76
CA ARG A 486 21.85 -11.76 -29.12
C ARG A 486 20.79 -11.49 -28.06
N TYR A 487 20.99 -10.44 -27.26
CA TYR A 487 20.08 -10.09 -26.18
C TYR A 487 18.74 -9.56 -26.68
N PHE A 488 18.75 -8.79 -27.76
CA PHE A 488 17.54 -8.29 -28.42
C PHE A 488 16.78 -9.44 -29.07
N TYR A 489 17.46 -10.37 -29.75
CA TYR A 489 16.84 -11.56 -30.33
C TYR A 489 16.12 -12.44 -29.30
N ILE A 490 16.77 -12.73 -28.17
CA ILE A 490 16.15 -13.54 -27.10
C ILE A 490 14.90 -12.84 -26.55
N GLN A 491 14.95 -11.52 -26.36
CA GLN A 491 13.81 -10.76 -25.83
C GLN A 491 12.66 -10.65 -26.84
N ALA A 492 12.98 -10.40 -28.12
CA ALA A 492 11.99 -10.37 -29.20
C ALA A 492 11.28 -11.72 -29.36
N TYR A 493 12.03 -12.83 -29.34
CA TYR A 493 11.46 -14.17 -29.43
C TYR A 493 10.51 -14.48 -28.26
N LYS A 494 10.93 -14.14 -27.03
CA LYS A 494 10.06 -14.28 -25.86
C LYS A 494 8.78 -13.44 -26.00
N ALA A 495 8.90 -12.19 -26.40
CA ALA A 495 7.74 -11.30 -26.55
C ALA A 495 6.71 -11.85 -27.55
N LEU A 496 7.18 -12.32 -28.71
CA LEU A 496 6.35 -12.95 -29.73
C LEU A 496 5.70 -14.25 -29.24
N LYS A 497 6.44 -15.10 -28.52
CA LYS A 497 5.91 -16.34 -27.93
C LYS A 497 4.71 -16.05 -27.00
N HIS A 498 4.73 -14.92 -26.31
CA HIS A 498 3.66 -14.50 -25.38
C HIS A 498 2.59 -13.60 -26.03
N GLY A 499 2.52 -13.53 -27.37
CA GLY A 499 1.49 -12.76 -28.08
C GLY A 499 1.59 -11.24 -27.89
N SER A 500 2.81 -10.72 -27.67
CA SER A 500 3.08 -9.29 -27.51
C SER A 500 4.13 -8.81 -28.49
N ALA A 501 4.01 -7.57 -28.97
CA ALA A 501 5.02 -6.95 -29.83
C ALA A 501 5.70 -5.82 -29.05
N ASN A 502 6.97 -6.02 -28.70
CA ASN A 502 7.76 -5.05 -27.93
C ASN A 502 8.75 -4.28 -28.83
N MET A 503 9.46 -3.30 -28.25
CA MET A 503 10.52 -2.55 -28.94
C MET A 503 11.61 -3.46 -29.53
N ASP A 504 11.97 -4.56 -28.85
CA ASP A 504 13.01 -5.47 -29.30
C ASP A 504 12.61 -6.18 -30.60
N VAL A 505 11.30 -6.47 -30.79
CA VAL A 505 10.76 -6.99 -32.05
C VAL A 505 10.98 -6.01 -33.20
N LEU A 506 10.73 -4.71 -33.01
CA LEU A 506 10.96 -3.70 -34.06
C LEU A 506 12.44 -3.64 -34.46
N ILE A 507 13.33 -3.60 -33.47
CA ILE A 507 14.78 -3.54 -33.70
C ILE A 507 15.27 -4.77 -34.44
N VAL A 508 14.91 -5.96 -33.95
CA VAL A 508 15.32 -7.22 -34.55
C VAL A 508 14.76 -7.35 -35.96
N MET A 509 13.52 -6.94 -36.20
CA MET A 509 12.93 -6.98 -37.55
C MET A 509 13.64 -6.01 -38.49
N ALA A 510 13.92 -4.77 -38.07
CA ALA A 510 14.62 -3.79 -38.88
C ALA A 510 16.04 -4.22 -39.25
N THR A 511 16.83 -4.66 -38.26
CA THR A 511 18.23 -5.05 -38.50
C THR A 511 18.34 -6.37 -39.27
N THR A 512 17.47 -7.35 -38.98
CA THR A 512 17.45 -8.62 -39.72
C THR A 512 17.03 -8.41 -41.16
N THR A 513 16.00 -7.58 -41.41
CA THR A 513 15.55 -7.27 -42.78
C THR A 513 16.65 -6.57 -43.57
N ALA A 514 17.31 -5.57 -42.99
CA ALA A 514 18.43 -4.86 -43.63
C ALA A 514 19.61 -5.80 -43.93
N TYR A 515 19.99 -6.66 -42.98
CA TYR A 515 21.10 -7.60 -43.13
C TYR A 515 20.80 -8.69 -44.17
N VAL A 516 19.62 -9.32 -44.10
CA VAL A 516 19.22 -10.38 -45.04
C VAL A 516 19.06 -9.82 -46.46
N TYR A 517 18.43 -8.65 -46.62
CA TYR A 517 18.37 -7.96 -47.92
C TYR A 517 19.76 -7.76 -48.51
N SER A 518 20.70 -7.24 -47.71
CA SER A 518 22.07 -6.96 -48.16
C SER A 518 22.80 -8.24 -48.57
N CYS A 519 22.64 -9.33 -47.84
CA CYS A 519 23.19 -10.63 -48.21
C CYS A 519 22.60 -11.15 -49.53
N ILE A 520 21.28 -11.05 -49.73
CA ILE A 520 20.60 -11.53 -50.95
C ILE A 520 21.07 -10.73 -52.18
N VAL A 521 21.11 -9.41 -52.08
CA VAL A 521 21.48 -8.54 -53.22
C VAL A 521 22.95 -8.72 -53.60
N VAL A 522 23.86 -8.86 -52.61
CA VAL A 522 25.27 -9.19 -52.87
C VAL A 522 25.41 -10.57 -53.52
N LEU A 523 24.70 -11.58 -53.01
CA LEU A 523 24.74 -12.92 -53.58
C LEU A 523 24.23 -12.93 -55.03
N PHE A 524 23.12 -12.24 -55.31
CA PHE A 524 22.56 -12.10 -56.65
C PHE A 524 23.57 -11.44 -57.61
N ASN A 525 24.18 -10.33 -57.22
CA ASN A 525 25.16 -9.62 -58.05
C ASN A 525 26.45 -10.43 -58.28
N ILE A 526 26.90 -11.24 -57.31
CA ILE A 526 27.99 -12.21 -57.49
C ILE A 526 27.61 -13.28 -58.52
N THR A 527 26.40 -13.86 -58.44
CA THR A 527 25.96 -14.89 -59.39
C THR A 527 25.83 -14.36 -60.82
N GLN A 528 25.38 -13.11 -60.98
CA GLN A 528 25.22 -12.46 -62.29
C GLN A 528 26.48 -11.73 -62.78
N ARG A 529 27.55 -11.68 -61.97
CA ARG A 529 28.80 -10.93 -62.26
C ARG A 529 28.55 -9.45 -62.61
N LEU A 530 27.58 -8.84 -61.94
CA LEU A 530 27.22 -7.43 -62.06
C LEU A 530 28.14 -6.55 -61.19
N PRO A 531 28.14 -5.21 -61.35
CA PRO A 531 28.83 -4.31 -60.42
C PRO A 531 28.33 -4.46 -58.98
N SER A 532 29.15 -4.01 -58.02
CA SER A 532 28.81 -4.14 -56.59
C SER A 532 27.56 -3.32 -56.26
N PRO A 533 26.54 -3.92 -55.62
CA PRO A 533 25.30 -3.23 -55.29
C PRO A 533 25.44 -2.33 -54.07
N ILE A 534 24.51 -1.40 -53.93
CA ILE A 534 24.32 -0.62 -52.69
C ILE A 534 23.67 -1.53 -51.66
N THR A 535 24.24 -1.58 -50.45
CA THR A 535 23.79 -2.46 -49.37
C THR A 535 23.45 -1.67 -48.11
N PHE A 536 22.71 -2.31 -47.18
CA PHE A 536 22.33 -1.75 -45.89
C PHE A 536 23.08 -2.44 -44.73
N PHE A 537 24.34 -2.85 -44.93
CA PHE A 537 25.18 -3.44 -43.89
C PHE A 537 25.60 -2.46 -42.79
N ASP A 538 25.38 -1.15 -43.01
CA ASP A 538 25.57 -0.07 -42.04
C ASP A 538 24.45 -0.01 -40.98
N VAL A 539 23.22 -0.40 -41.34
CA VAL A 539 22.05 -0.28 -40.46
C VAL A 539 22.18 -1.11 -39.18
N PRO A 540 22.54 -2.41 -39.21
CA PRO A 540 22.67 -3.21 -38.00
C PRO A 540 23.70 -2.68 -36.98
N PRO A 541 24.96 -2.37 -37.35
CA PRO A 541 25.93 -1.89 -36.38
C PRO A 541 25.56 -0.52 -35.80
N MET A 542 24.99 0.38 -36.60
CA MET A 542 24.60 1.71 -36.11
C MET A 542 23.38 1.66 -35.19
N LEU A 543 22.33 0.94 -35.57
CA LEU A 543 21.09 0.83 -34.81
C LEU A 543 21.33 0.11 -33.47
N MET A 544 22.02 -1.04 -33.49
CA MET A 544 22.34 -1.79 -32.26
C MET A 544 23.26 -1.02 -31.32
N MET A 545 24.23 -0.26 -31.85
CA MET A 545 25.12 0.57 -31.02
C MET A 545 24.35 1.67 -30.27
N PHE A 546 23.52 2.45 -30.97
CA PHE A 546 22.78 3.55 -30.35
C PHE A 546 21.68 3.08 -29.38
N VAL A 547 21.01 1.98 -29.70
CA VAL A 547 20.02 1.40 -28.78
C VAL A 547 20.70 0.81 -27.54
N ALA A 548 21.84 0.11 -27.70
CA ALA A 548 22.59 -0.41 -26.56
C ALA A 548 23.12 0.72 -25.65
N LEU A 549 23.55 1.84 -26.24
CA LEU A 549 23.90 3.06 -25.49
C LEU A 549 22.70 3.59 -24.69
N GLY A 550 21.52 3.70 -25.33
CA GLY A 550 20.29 4.13 -24.68
C GLY A 550 19.93 3.26 -23.47
N ARG A 551 19.93 1.92 -23.63
CA ARG A 551 19.67 0.98 -22.52
C ARG A 551 20.73 1.04 -21.44
N TRP A 552 22.00 1.22 -21.80
CA TRP A 552 23.06 1.38 -20.81
C TRP A 552 22.86 2.65 -19.96
N LEU A 553 22.55 3.78 -20.58
CA LEU A 553 22.24 5.04 -19.89
C LEU A 553 21.00 4.93 -19.01
N GLU A 554 19.96 4.26 -19.49
CA GLU A 554 18.76 3.93 -18.71
C GLU A 554 19.10 3.18 -17.42
N HIS A 555 19.87 2.10 -17.51
CA HIS A 555 20.23 1.30 -16.34
C HIS A 555 21.19 2.06 -15.40
N ILE A 556 22.05 2.95 -15.92
CA ILE A 556 22.84 3.86 -15.08
C ILE A 556 21.93 4.80 -14.28
N ALA A 557 20.90 5.37 -14.92
CA ALA A 557 19.96 6.27 -14.24
C ALA A 557 19.16 5.54 -13.15
N LYS A 558 18.71 4.30 -13.42
CA LYS A 558 18.06 3.42 -12.42
C LYS A 558 19.03 3.04 -11.29
N GLY A 559 20.29 2.73 -11.58
CA GLY A 559 21.28 2.39 -10.55
C GLY A 559 21.57 3.55 -9.59
N LYS A 560 21.71 4.78 -10.11
CA LYS A 560 22.00 5.98 -9.29
C LYS A 560 20.85 6.40 -8.37
N THR A 561 19.63 5.97 -8.65
CA THR A 561 18.46 6.27 -7.81
C THR A 561 18.34 5.27 -6.66
N SER A 562 18.73 4.01 -6.86
CA SER A 562 18.88 3.00 -5.79
C SER A 562 19.99 3.33 -4.77
N ASP A 563 20.93 4.23 -5.11
CA ASP A 563 21.97 4.69 -4.16
C ASP A 563 21.35 5.43 -2.96
N ALA A 564 20.19 6.08 -3.12
CA ALA A 564 19.48 6.73 -2.01
C ALA A 564 18.96 5.71 -0.99
N LEU A 565 18.41 4.59 -1.46
CA LEU A 565 17.99 3.47 -0.62
C LEU A 565 19.20 2.82 0.09
N THR A 566 20.31 2.67 -0.63
CA THR A 566 21.57 2.14 -0.07
C THR A 566 22.12 3.03 1.04
N LYS A 567 21.97 4.36 0.92
CA LYS A 567 22.35 5.29 2.00
C LYS A 567 21.50 5.12 3.25
N LEU A 568 20.19 4.94 3.12
CA LEU A 568 19.31 4.68 4.28
C LEU A 568 19.71 3.38 5.01
N LEU A 569 20.04 2.33 4.26
CA LEU A 569 20.51 1.06 4.82
C LEU A 569 21.86 1.20 5.56
N SER A 570 22.75 2.07 5.07
CA SER A 570 24.04 2.32 5.73
C SER A 570 23.94 3.08 7.05
N LEU A 571 22.74 3.59 7.40
CA LEU A 571 22.51 4.28 8.67
C LEU A 571 22.43 3.30 9.84
N GLN A 572 22.04 2.05 9.62
CA GLN A 572 21.98 1.07 10.71
C GLN A 572 23.40 0.53 10.99
N PRO A 573 23.90 0.61 12.24
CA PRO A 573 25.18 0.04 12.59
C PRO A 573 25.11 -1.50 12.52
N PRO A 574 26.21 -2.17 12.13
CA PRO A 574 26.24 -3.63 12.02
C PRO A 574 26.25 -4.34 13.39
N GLN A 575 26.65 -3.63 14.44
CA GLN A 575 26.84 -4.15 15.80
C GLN A 575 26.26 -3.17 16.83
N GLY A 576 25.94 -3.69 18.02
CA GLY A 576 25.56 -2.93 19.19
C GLY A 576 26.14 -3.55 20.46
N THR A 577 26.32 -2.74 21.51
CA THR A 577 26.88 -3.18 22.79
C THR A 577 25.76 -3.55 23.75
N LEU A 578 25.55 -4.85 23.98
CA LEU A 578 24.62 -5.39 24.96
C LEU A 578 25.22 -5.29 26.36
N VAL A 579 24.38 -4.92 27.32
CA VAL A 579 24.76 -4.77 28.72
C VAL A 579 23.81 -5.54 29.62
N GLN A 580 24.36 -6.32 30.56
CA GLN A 580 23.59 -6.91 31.65
C GLN A 580 23.66 -6.00 32.88
N LEU A 581 22.50 -5.64 33.42
CA LEU A 581 22.37 -4.79 34.60
C LEU A 581 22.06 -5.62 35.84
N ASP A 582 22.60 -5.23 36.99
CA ASP A 582 22.20 -5.75 38.30
C ASP A 582 20.83 -5.16 38.72
N GLU A 583 19.85 -6.01 39.02
CA GLU A 583 18.46 -5.63 39.32
C GLU A 583 18.32 -4.66 40.51
N LYS A 584 19.28 -4.67 41.44
CA LYS A 584 19.23 -3.85 42.66
C LYS A 584 19.99 -2.54 42.55
N THR A 585 21.07 -2.49 41.77
CA THR A 585 21.97 -1.34 41.71
C THR A 585 21.99 -0.63 40.36
N ASN A 586 21.35 -1.18 39.31
CA ASN A 586 21.42 -0.70 37.93
C ASN A 586 22.87 -0.48 37.45
N THR A 587 23.84 -1.21 38.01
CA THR A 587 25.23 -1.16 37.58
C THR A 587 25.49 -2.22 36.51
N ILE A 588 26.49 -1.95 35.67
CA ILE A 588 26.87 -2.80 34.54
C ILE A 588 27.68 -4.00 35.07
N ILE A 589 27.17 -5.22 34.84
CA ILE A 589 27.84 -6.48 35.21
C ILE A 589 28.76 -6.94 34.07
N GLU A 590 28.22 -7.02 32.86
CA GLU A 590 28.92 -7.52 31.67
C GLU A 590 28.55 -6.69 30.43
N GLU A 591 29.55 -6.46 29.56
CA GLU A 591 29.38 -5.80 28.26
C GLU A 591 29.77 -6.77 27.15
N LYS A 592 28.87 -7.00 26.19
CA LYS A 592 29.09 -7.89 25.06
C LYS A 592 28.71 -7.21 23.75
N ILE A 593 29.64 -7.18 22.79
CA ILE A 593 29.35 -6.70 21.43
C ILE A 593 28.60 -7.78 20.67
N ILE A 594 27.40 -7.45 20.20
CA ILE A 594 26.53 -8.34 19.41
C ILE A 594 26.20 -7.73 18.06
N LEU A 595 25.87 -8.56 17.08
CA LEU A 595 25.35 -8.08 15.80
C LEU A 595 23.99 -7.42 16.00
N ALA A 596 23.69 -6.35 15.25
CA ALA A 596 22.42 -5.63 15.39
C ALA A 596 21.18 -6.52 15.12
N LYS A 597 21.32 -7.55 14.27
CA LYS A 597 20.27 -8.55 14.00
C LYS A 597 20.00 -9.51 15.16
N LEU A 598 20.88 -9.59 16.15
CA LEU A 598 20.73 -10.44 17.34
C LEU A 598 20.13 -9.69 18.54
N ILE A 599 19.84 -8.40 18.38
CA ILE A 599 19.22 -7.60 19.44
C ILE A 599 17.78 -8.06 19.60
N GLN A 600 17.39 -8.33 20.84
CA GLN A 600 16.05 -8.76 21.21
C GLN A 600 15.29 -7.63 21.90
N ARG A 601 13.96 -7.76 21.99
CA ARG A 601 13.14 -6.81 22.74
C ARG A 601 13.54 -6.84 24.22
N ASN A 602 13.50 -5.68 24.87
CA ASN A 602 13.93 -5.46 26.25
C ASN A 602 15.44 -5.57 26.52
N ASP A 603 16.27 -5.84 25.51
CA ASP A 603 17.72 -5.74 25.66
C ASP A 603 18.14 -4.35 26.11
N VAL A 604 19.08 -4.29 27.06
CA VAL A 604 19.71 -3.04 27.46
C VAL A 604 20.99 -2.87 26.65
N LEU A 605 21.06 -1.78 25.91
CA LEU A 605 22.18 -1.44 25.07
C LEU A 605 22.88 -0.19 25.60
N LYS A 606 24.21 -0.20 25.57
CA LYS A 606 25.04 0.96 25.89
C LYS A 606 25.43 1.65 24.60
N VAL A 607 25.11 2.94 24.50
CA VAL A 607 25.49 3.80 23.38
C VAL A 607 26.40 4.90 23.89
N VAL A 608 27.64 4.92 23.40
CA VAL A 608 28.62 5.94 23.79
C VAL A 608 28.49 7.21 22.93
N PRO A 609 29.05 8.36 23.36
CA PRO A 609 29.11 9.57 22.53
C PRO A 609 29.74 9.28 21.15
N GLY A 610 29.08 9.72 20.08
CA GLY A 610 29.50 9.52 18.69
C GLY A 610 29.05 8.20 18.05
N GLU A 611 28.49 7.27 18.83
CA GLU A 611 27.98 6.00 18.34
C GLU A 611 26.59 6.15 17.71
N THR A 612 26.28 5.31 16.73
CA THR A 612 24.96 5.27 16.10
C THR A 612 24.06 4.30 16.86
N ILE A 613 22.81 4.70 17.09
CA ILE A 613 21.85 3.89 17.84
C ILE A 613 21.43 2.68 16.97
N PRO A 614 21.55 1.43 17.46
CA PRO A 614 21.38 0.24 16.60
C PRO A 614 19.91 -0.13 16.31
N THR A 615 19.00 0.19 17.22
CA THR A 615 17.57 -0.15 17.13
C THR A 615 16.73 0.90 17.86
N ASP A 616 15.41 0.89 17.64
CA ASP A 616 14.51 1.80 18.34
C ASP A 616 14.37 1.41 19.81
N ALA A 617 14.58 2.37 20.68
CA ALA A 617 14.73 2.10 22.10
C ALA A 617 14.21 3.25 22.98
N ARG A 618 14.11 2.98 24.28
CA ARG A 618 13.76 3.98 25.30
C ARG A 618 14.92 4.18 26.26
N VAL A 619 15.29 5.42 26.53
CA VAL A 619 16.39 5.73 27.46
C VAL A 619 16.01 5.30 28.88
N ILE A 620 16.82 4.46 29.51
CA ILE A 620 16.67 4.06 30.92
C ILE A 620 17.54 4.96 31.80
N GLN A 621 18.76 5.26 31.37
CA GLN A 621 19.73 6.02 32.15
C GLN A 621 20.63 6.86 31.23
N GLY A 622 21.04 8.01 31.74
CA GLY A 622 21.84 8.99 31.01
C GLY A 622 21.00 10.10 30.41
N THR A 623 21.67 11.20 30.10
CA THR A 623 21.13 12.36 29.39
C THR A 623 22.10 12.69 28.26
N SER A 624 21.57 12.86 27.05
CA SER A 624 22.39 13.19 25.89
C SER A 624 21.60 13.98 24.85
N THR A 625 22.27 14.49 23.84
CA THR A 625 21.66 14.98 22.61
C THR A 625 21.85 13.97 21.50
N CYS A 626 20.83 13.77 20.68
CA CYS A 626 20.88 12.89 19.51
C CYS A 626 20.69 13.68 18.23
N ASP A 627 21.56 13.44 17.25
CA ASP A 627 21.41 13.94 15.89
C ASP A 627 20.47 13.03 15.11
N GLU A 628 19.25 13.52 14.90
CA GLU A 628 18.22 12.85 14.11
C GLU A 628 18.11 13.43 12.68
N SER A 629 19.04 14.31 12.27
CA SER A 629 19.00 15.06 11.00
C SER A 629 18.98 14.21 9.73
N LEU A 630 19.32 12.93 9.81
CA LEU A 630 19.27 12.04 8.64
C LEU A 630 17.90 11.38 8.46
N ILE A 631 17.12 11.27 9.54
CA ILE A 631 15.80 10.64 9.54
C ILE A 631 14.73 11.72 9.62
N THR A 632 14.75 12.52 10.70
CA THR A 632 13.84 13.65 10.87
C THR A 632 14.26 14.78 9.95
N GLY A 633 15.56 15.05 9.76
CA GLY A 633 15.96 16.16 8.90
C GLY A 633 15.97 17.53 9.57
N GLU A 634 15.74 17.56 10.88
CA GLU A 634 16.01 18.73 11.72
C GLU A 634 17.52 18.89 11.91
N ALA A 635 18.04 20.09 11.70
CA ALA A 635 19.49 20.34 11.76
C ALA A 635 20.01 20.46 13.21
N MET A 636 19.12 20.68 14.19
CA MET A 636 19.49 20.83 15.59
C MET A 636 19.34 19.49 16.31
N PRO A 637 20.35 19.05 17.09
CA PRO A 637 20.25 17.85 17.90
C PRO A 637 19.11 17.92 18.92
N VAL A 638 18.40 16.82 19.09
CA VAL A 638 17.27 16.69 20.01
C VAL A 638 17.76 16.19 21.36
N GLU A 639 17.37 16.86 22.44
CA GLU A 639 17.70 16.41 23.81
C GLU A 639 16.94 15.13 24.18
N LYS A 640 17.65 14.17 24.76
CA LYS A 640 17.14 12.88 25.22
C LYS A 640 17.45 12.72 26.71
N MET A 641 16.37 12.59 27.48
CA MET A 641 16.39 12.33 28.91
C MET A 641 15.86 10.93 29.20
N ILE A 642 15.97 10.48 30.45
CA ILE A 642 15.38 9.23 30.94
C ILE A 642 13.89 9.16 30.53
N GLY A 643 13.51 8.03 29.94
CA GLY A 643 12.17 7.78 29.43
C GLY A 643 11.91 8.28 27.99
N SER A 644 12.83 9.01 27.38
CA SER A 644 12.70 9.48 25.98
C SER A 644 12.86 8.32 25.00
N GLN A 645 12.16 8.36 23.87
CA GLN A 645 12.38 7.45 22.75
C GLN A 645 13.56 7.91 21.89
N VAL A 646 14.34 6.93 21.43
CA VAL A 646 15.44 7.10 20.49
C VAL A 646 15.24 6.17 19.30
N VAL A 647 15.55 6.68 18.12
CA VAL A 647 15.32 5.98 16.85
C VAL A 647 16.63 5.36 16.35
N GLY A 648 16.56 4.13 15.87
CA GLY A 648 17.69 3.42 15.26
C GLY A 648 18.20 4.13 14.02
N GLY A 649 19.53 4.23 13.88
CA GLY A 649 20.22 4.94 12.82
C GLY A 649 20.52 6.42 13.12
N THR A 650 20.03 6.95 14.25
CA THR A 650 20.40 8.29 14.72
C THR A 650 21.73 8.26 15.47
N LYS A 651 22.43 9.40 15.55
CA LYS A 651 23.74 9.47 16.22
C LYS A 651 23.60 10.07 17.60
N ASN A 652 24.12 9.37 18.59
CA ASN A 652 24.29 9.91 19.93
C ASN A 652 25.46 10.90 19.92
N LEU A 653 25.29 12.12 20.45
CA LEU A 653 26.33 13.15 20.47
C LEU A 653 26.97 13.31 21.85
N ASN A 654 26.18 13.69 22.86
CA ASN A 654 26.69 14.27 24.10
C ASN A 654 26.32 13.47 25.36
N GLY A 655 27.05 12.40 25.66
CA GLY A 655 26.84 11.61 26.88
C GLY A 655 26.57 10.15 26.58
N MET A 656 26.76 9.30 27.58
CA MET A 656 26.48 7.86 27.46
C MET A 656 25.01 7.62 27.79
N LEU A 657 24.36 6.81 26.95
CA LEU A 657 22.97 6.40 27.12
C LEU A 657 22.91 4.89 27.34
N LEU A 658 22.16 4.46 28.36
CA LEU A 658 21.65 3.10 28.46
C LEU A 658 20.22 3.10 27.96
N ILE A 659 19.98 2.33 26.90
CA ILE A 659 18.71 2.31 26.17
C ILE A 659 18.12 0.90 26.22
N ARG A 660 16.80 0.79 26.39
CA ARG A 660 16.06 -0.47 26.30
C ARG A 660 15.47 -0.64 24.92
N ALA A 661 15.84 -1.70 24.20
CA ALA A 661 15.27 -2.02 22.91
C ALA A 661 13.74 -2.19 23.01
N THR A 662 13.00 -1.42 22.21
CA THR A 662 11.53 -1.44 22.17
C THR A 662 11.00 -2.14 20.94
N HIS A 663 11.55 -1.81 19.77
CA HIS A 663 11.28 -2.43 18.48
C HIS A 663 12.61 -2.90 17.89
N VAL A 664 12.61 -4.09 17.29
CA VAL A 664 13.81 -4.74 16.74
C VAL A 664 13.49 -5.34 15.37
N GLY A 665 14.53 -5.61 14.58
CA GLY A 665 14.37 -6.25 13.27
C GLY A 665 13.46 -5.49 12.31
N HIS A 666 12.38 -6.15 11.86
CA HIS A 666 11.44 -5.61 10.86
C HIS A 666 10.55 -4.47 11.40
N GLU A 667 10.41 -4.36 12.72
CA GLU A 667 9.55 -3.37 13.38
C GLU A 667 10.21 -2.00 13.55
N THR A 668 11.52 -1.90 13.37
CA THR A 668 12.24 -0.61 13.52
C THR A 668 11.76 0.43 12.52
N ALA A 669 11.69 1.70 12.93
CA ALA A 669 11.24 2.83 12.12
C ALA A 669 12.02 2.93 10.80
N LEU A 670 13.35 2.75 10.83
CA LEU A 670 14.17 2.74 9.63
C LEU A 670 13.79 1.60 8.67
N LYS A 671 13.47 0.41 9.18
CA LYS A 671 13.09 -0.75 8.37
C LYS A 671 11.67 -0.59 7.80
N GLN A 672 10.76 0.04 8.55
CA GLN A 672 9.45 0.46 8.05
C GLN A 672 9.59 1.49 6.93
N ILE A 673 10.44 2.52 7.09
CA ILE A 673 10.73 3.48 6.02
C ILE A 673 11.25 2.76 4.76
N ILE A 674 12.17 1.82 4.90
CA ILE A 674 12.70 1.03 3.77
C ILE A 674 11.58 0.24 3.10
N LYS A 675 10.74 -0.46 3.87
CA LYS A 675 9.58 -1.20 3.36
C LYS A 675 8.66 -0.30 2.55
N LEU A 676 8.31 0.87 3.09
CA LEU A 676 7.44 1.84 2.42
C LEU A 676 8.05 2.39 1.12
N VAL A 677 9.36 2.63 1.08
CA VAL A 677 10.07 3.06 -0.14
C VAL A 677 10.13 1.93 -1.17
N GLU A 678 10.30 0.68 -0.75
CA GLU A 678 10.26 -0.48 -1.64
C GLU A 678 8.86 -0.70 -2.22
N GLU A 679 7.81 -0.60 -1.40
CA GLU A 679 6.41 -0.63 -1.85
C GLU A 679 6.12 0.52 -2.84
N ALA A 680 6.66 1.71 -2.58
CA ALA A 680 6.52 2.82 -3.50
C ALA A 680 7.11 2.55 -4.89
N GLN A 681 8.29 1.93 -4.94
CA GLN A 681 8.99 1.62 -6.20
C GLN A 681 8.34 0.50 -7.00
N THR A 682 7.49 -0.32 -6.37
CA THR A 682 6.84 -1.47 -7.00
C THR A 682 5.46 -1.14 -7.57
N SER A 683 4.80 -0.11 -7.05
CA SER A 683 3.51 0.35 -7.56
C SER A 683 3.62 1.06 -8.92
N LYS A 684 2.78 0.70 -9.89
CA LYS A 684 2.69 1.38 -11.21
C LYS A 684 1.83 2.64 -11.09
N ALA A 685 2.28 3.74 -11.70
CA ALA A 685 1.52 4.98 -11.75
C ALA A 685 0.45 4.93 -12.88
N PRO A 686 -0.74 5.54 -12.72
CA PRO A 686 -1.79 5.52 -13.74
C PRO A 686 -1.34 6.05 -15.10
N ILE A 687 -0.50 7.10 -15.15
CA ILE A 687 0.03 7.63 -16.41
C ILE A 687 1.02 6.67 -17.07
N GLN A 688 1.67 5.78 -16.29
CA GLN A 688 2.51 4.72 -16.84
C GLN A 688 1.66 3.66 -17.53
N ALA A 689 0.51 3.28 -16.95
CA ALA A 689 -0.40 2.32 -17.58
C ALA A 689 -0.93 2.84 -18.94
N LEU A 690 -1.17 4.15 -19.05
CA LEU A 690 -1.49 4.79 -20.33
C LEU A 690 -0.34 4.68 -21.33
N ALA A 691 0.91 4.91 -20.89
CA ALA A 691 2.11 4.78 -21.72
C ALA A 691 2.27 3.35 -22.26
N ASP A 692 2.10 2.36 -21.38
CA ASP A 692 2.20 0.93 -21.69
C ASP A 692 1.11 0.53 -22.70
N LYS A 693 -0.12 1.03 -22.53
CA LYS A 693 -1.21 0.82 -23.48
C LYS A 693 -0.90 1.43 -24.85
N ILE A 694 -0.39 2.66 -24.90
CA ILE A 694 0.00 3.31 -26.15
C ILE A 694 1.11 2.51 -26.84
N ALA A 695 2.16 2.12 -26.11
CA ALA A 695 3.29 1.36 -26.64
C ALA A 695 2.86 0.00 -27.22
N GLY A 696 1.90 -0.68 -26.58
CA GLY A 696 1.37 -1.97 -27.02
C GLY A 696 0.67 -1.93 -28.39
N TYR A 697 -0.10 -0.88 -28.68
CA TYR A 697 -0.73 -0.69 -30.00
C TYR A 697 0.22 -0.07 -31.03
N PHE A 698 1.19 0.71 -30.58
CA PHE A 698 2.10 1.47 -31.44
C PHE A 698 2.95 0.55 -32.32
N VAL A 699 3.49 -0.55 -31.76
CA VAL A 699 4.38 -1.46 -32.48
C VAL A 699 3.72 -2.11 -33.70
N PRO A 700 2.55 -2.80 -33.59
CA PRO A 700 1.86 -3.35 -34.77
C PRO A 700 1.48 -2.30 -35.82
N VAL A 701 1.06 -1.10 -35.37
CA VAL A 701 0.68 0.01 -36.27
C VAL A 701 1.88 0.47 -37.11
N ILE A 702 3.08 0.56 -36.53
CA ILE A 702 4.30 0.93 -37.26
C ILE A 702 4.70 -0.13 -38.27
N VAL A 703 4.64 -1.41 -37.88
CA VAL A 703 4.93 -2.51 -38.81
C VAL A 703 3.99 -2.45 -40.01
N GLY A 704 2.69 -2.19 -39.75
CA GLY A 704 1.70 -1.92 -40.79
C GLY A 704 2.07 -0.72 -41.68
N PHE A 705 2.42 0.43 -41.08
CA PHE A 705 2.85 1.60 -41.84
C PHE A 705 4.12 1.39 -42.66
N SER A 706 5.08 0.62 -42.17
CA SER A 706 6.28 0.25 -42.93
C SER A 706 5.93 -0.62 -44.15
N GLY A 707 5.05 -1.62 -43.97
CA GLY A 707 4.54 -2.43 -45.08
C GLY A 707 3.77 -1.62 -46.12
N VAL A 708 2.92 -0.69 -45.69
CA VAL A 708 2.22 0.24 -46.59
C VAL A 708 3.22 1.14 -47.33
N THR A 709 4.22 1.67 -46.64
CA THR A 709 5.28 2.51 -47.24
C THR A 709 6.04 1.73 -48.31
N LEU A 710 6.40 0.47 -48.03
CA LEU A 710 7.05 -0.43 -48.99
C LEU A 710 6.19 -0.60 -50.25
N ILE A 711 4.91 -0.94 -50.09
CA ILE A 711 3.98 -1.16 -51.21
C ILE A 711 3.76 0.12 -52.02
N CYS A 712 3.51 1.26 -51.35
CA CYS A 712 3.29 2.54 -52.01
C CYS A 712 4.50 2.96 -52.85
N TRP A 713 5.72 2.84 -52.32
CA TRP A 713 6.93 3.20 -53.07
C TRP A 713 7.24 2.23 -54.21
N ILE A 714 6.88 0.94 -54.09
CA ILE A 714 6.95 0.00 -55.22
C ILE A 714 5.97 0.44 -56.33
N ILE A 715 4.72 0.78 -55.98
CA ILE A 715 3.71 1.22 -56.96
C ILE A 715 4.10 2.56 -57.62
N ILE A 716 4.55 3.55 -56.84
CA ILE A 716 5.04 4.82 -57.35
C ILE A 716 6.27 4.59 -58.23
N GLY A 717 7.16 3.69 -57.81
CA GLY A 717 8.29 3.15 -58.57
C GLY A 717 7.94 2.73 -59.99
N TYR A 718 6.91 1.89 -60.13
CA TYR A 718 6.47 1.37 -61.42
C TYR A 718 5.66 2.37 -62.25
N THR A 719 4.89 3.28 -61.61
CA THR A 719 3.98 4.20 -62.31
C THR A 719 4.62 5.53 -62.72
N GLN A 720 5.61 6.02 -61.99
CA GLN A 720 6.25 7.32 -62.20
C GLN A 720 7.78 7.23 -62.18
N TYR A 721 8.33 6.30 -62.97
CA TYR A 721 9.78 6.06 -63.06
C TYR A 721 10.57 7.34 -63.38
N ASP A 722 10.14 8.15 -64.36
CA ASP A 722 10.88 9.35 -64.82
C ASP A 722 11.08 10.42 -63.72
N LYS A 723 10.16 10.53 -62.76
CA LYS A 723 10.29 11.46 -61.64
C LYS A 723 11.26 10.91 -60.59
N ILE A 724 11.18 9.62 -60.31
CA ILE A 724 12.05 8.96 -59.34
C ILE A 724 13.48 8.88 -59.85
N GLU A 725 13.68 8.66 -61.14
CA GLU A 725 15.00 8.71 -61.76
C GLU A 725 15.65 10.08 -61.55
N LYS A 726 14.90 11.18 -61.66
CA LYS A 726 15.40 12.54 -61.40
C LYS A 726 15.76 12.79 -59.92
N TYR A 727 14.98 12.26 -58.98
CA TYR A 727 15.27 12.35 -57.54
C TYR A 727 16.41 11.40 -57.11
N SER A 728 16.44 10.19 -57.67
CA SER A 728 17.51 9.20 -57.53
C SER A 728 18.82 9.77 -58.06
N MET A 729 18.80 10.44 -59.22
CA MET A 729 19.94 11.12 -59.85
C MET A 729 20.43 12.33 -59.04
N TYR A 730 19.54 13.12 -58.42
CA TYR A 730 19.95 14.21 -57.51
C TYR A 730 20.63 13.65 -56.24
N HIS A 731 20.12 12.55 -55.70
CA HIS A 731 20.72 11.87 -54.55
C HIS A 731 22.03 11.14 -54.90
N HIS A 732 22.10 10.50 -56.08
CA HIS A 732 23.29 9.92 -56.68
C HIS A 732 24.38 10.98 -56.91
N SER A 733 24.02 12.20 -57.33
CA SER A 733 24.96 13.31 -57.55
C SER A 733 25.59 13.83 -56.25
N MET A 734 24.88 13.72 -55.12
CA MET A 734 25.40 14.07 -53.80
C MET A 734 26.33 12.98 -53.23
N MET A 735 26.15 11.73 -53.67
CA MET A 735 27.01 10.57 -53.35
C MET A 735 28.06 10.27 -54.44
N GLY A 736 28.26 11.15 -55.42
CA GLY A 736 29.34 11.06 -56.42
C GLY A 736 29.17 9.97 -57.49
N HIS A 737 28.06 9.25 -57.56
CA HIS A 737 27.90 8.17 -58.54
C HIS A 737 27.53 8.70 -59.94
N GLN A 738 28.50 8.72 -60.86
CA GLN A 738 28.25 8.60 -62.29
C GLN A 738 28.74 7.22 -62.72
N SER A 739 27.82 6.26 -62.93
CA SER A 739 28.18 4.96 -63.52
C SER A 739 27.69 4.91 -64.96
N GLY A 740 28.56 4.49 -65.87
CA GLY A 740 28.31 4.46 -67.32
C GLY A 740 27.36 3.36 -67.81
N LYS A 741 26.59 2.71 -66.93
CA LYS A 741 25.52 1.78 -67.26
C LYS A 741 24.27 2.09 -66.45
N GLU A 742 23.15 2.21 -67.15
CA GLU A 742 21.84 2.43 -66.53
C GLU A 742 21.54 1.32 -65.52
N PRO A 743 21.30 1.65 -64.24
CA PRO A 743 20.92 0.65 -63.25
C PRO A 743 19.59 0.01 -63.66
N SER A 744 19.42 -1.28 -63.34
CA SER A 744 18.19 -1.97 -63.68
C SER A 744 16.99 -1.30 -62.99
N ARG A 745 15.90 -1.06 -63.71
CA ARG A 745 14.72 -0.33 -63.18
C ARG A 745 14.21 -0.94 -61.87
N MET A 746 14.26 -2.26 -61.75
CA MET A 746 13.83 -2.98 -60.55
C MET A 746 14.73 -2.74 -59.34
N GLU A 747 16.04 -2.61 -59.53
CA GLU A 747 17.00 -2.41 -58.44
C GLU A 747 16.82 -1.04 -57.78
N VAL A 748 16.67 0.03 -58.57
CA VAL A 748 16.43 1.39 -58.07
C VAL A 748 15.11 1.49 -57.29
N ILE A 749 14.05 0.85 -57.80
CA ILE A 749 12.73 0.86 -57.16
C ILE A 749 12.77 0.10 -55.83
N LEU A 750 13.37 -1.09 -55.82
CA LEU A 750 13.44 -1.93 -54.63
C LEU A 750 14.35 -1.29 -53.56
N GLU A 751 15.51 -0.76 -53.93
CA GLU A 751 16.41 -0.06 -53.01
C GLU A 751 15.69 1.09 -52.30
N LEU A 752 15.01 1.96 -53.06
CA LEU A 752 14.30 3.11 -52.52
C LEU A 752 13.15 2.69 -51.59
N ALA A 753 12.35 1.70 -52.01
CA ALA A 753 11.22 1.21 -51.22
C ALA A 753 11.68 0.56 -49.90
N PHE A 754 12.69 -0.31 -49.95
CA PHE A 754 13.26 -0.93 -48.75
C PHE A 754 13.93 0.09 -47.84
N ARG A 755 14.63 1.09 -48.39
CA ARG A 755 15.23 2.18 -47.60
C ARG A 755 14.19 2.92 -46.77
N PHE A 756 13.10 3.39 -47.38
CA PHE A 756 12.05 4.09 -46.63
C PHE A 756 11.33 3.17 -45.64
N ALA A 757 11.03 1.92 -46.04
CA ALA A 757 10.39 0.95 -45.15
C ALA A 757 11.24 0.65 -43.89
N ILE A 758 12.55 0.42 -44.05
CA ILE A 758 13.49 0.17 -42.96
C ILE A 758 13.68 1.45 -42.11
N THR A 759 13.71 2.63 -42.73
CA THR A 759 13.85 3.89 -42.01
C THR A 759 12.63 4.17 -41.13
N VAL A 760 11.41 3.86 -41.61
CA VAL A 760 10.16 3.95 -40.82
C VAL A 760 10.18 2.98 -39.63
N LEU A 761 10.63 1.73 -39.83
CA LEU A 761 10.81 0.78 -38.72
C LEU A 761 11.84 1.26 -37.71
N SER A 762 12.91 1.87 -38.22
CA SER A 762 14.03 2.32 -37.40
C SER A 762 13.66 3.55 -36.58
N ILE A 763 12.96 4.56 -37.11
CA ILE A 763 12.68 5.80 -36.36
C ILE A 763 11.64 5.62 -35.25
N ALA A 764 10.71 4.69 -35.44
CA ALA A 764 9.47 4.65 -34.68
C ALA A 764 9.58 3.86 -33.36
N CYS A 765 10.75 3.80 -32.72
CA CYS A 765 10.85 3.15 -31.42
C CYS A 765 10.14 3.97 -30.31
N PRO A 766 9.28 3.35 -29.48
CA PRO A 766 8.68 4.00 -28.33
C PRO A 766 9.59 4.00 -27.07
N CYS A 767 10.92 3.84 -27.21
CA CYS A 767 11.80 3.61 -26.06
C CYS A 767 11.75 4.76 -25.03
N ALA A 768 11.76 6.00 -25.51
CA ALA A 768 11.65 7.18 -24.66
C ALA A 768 10.28 7.29 -23.97
N LEU A 769 9.21 6.76 -24.59
CA LEU A 769 7.85 6.78 -24.07
C LEU A 769 7.70 5.88 -22.83
N GLY A 770 8.23 4.66 -22.90
CA GLY A 770 8.22 3.71 -21.77
C GLY A 770 9.11 4.16 -20.59
N LEU A 771 10.09 5.03 -20.84
CA LEU A 771 10.98 5.57 -19.81
C LEU A 771 10.50 6.87 -19.17
N ALA A 772 9.65 7.61 -19.85
CA ALA A 772 9.23 8.95 -19.46
C ALA A 772 8.69 9.03 -18.02
N THR A 773 7.83 8.08 -17.66
CA THR A 773 7.17 8.04 -16.35
C THR A 773 8.04 7.39 -15.27
N PRO A 774 8.56 6.15 -15.44
CA PRO A 774 9.25 5.46 -14.35
C PRO A 774 10.49 6.21 -13.86
N THR A 775 11.27 6.82 -14.77
CA THR A 775 12.47 7.57 -14.38
C THR A 775 12.13 8.83 -13.59
N ALA A 776 11.07 9.56 -13.97
CA ALA A 776 10.67 10.77 -13.26
C ALA A 776 10.06 10.45 -11.89
N VAL A 777 9.20 9.43 -11.79
CA VAL A 777 8.63 8.98 -10.50
C VAL A 777 9.74 8.53 -9.56
N MET A 778 10.67 7.68 -10.04
CA MET A 778 11.78 7.15 -9.24
C MET A 778 12.73 8.26 -8.72
N VAL A 779 13.07 9.25 -9.55
CA VAL A 779 13.86 10.41 -9.10
C VAL A 779 13.04 11.28 -8.13
N GLY A 780 11.75 11.51 -8.43
CA GLY A 780 10.87 12.32 -7.60
C GLY A 780 10.68 11.75 -6.18
N THR A 781 10.37 10.46 -6.07
CA THR A 781 10.21 9.78 -4.76
C THR A 781 11.54 9.67 -4.01
N GLY A 782 12.66 9.43 -4.71
CA GLY A 782 13.99 9.43 -4.10
C GLY A 782 14.41 10.79 -3.54
N VAL A 783 14.13 11.88 -4.27
CA VAL A 783 14.38 13.25 -3.78
C VAL A 783 13.45 13.60 -2.63
N GLY A 784 12.16 13.24 -2.71
CA GLY A 784 11.20 13.39 -1.63
C GLY A 784 11.66 12.71 -0.33
N ALA A 785 12.08 11.44 -0.43
CA ALA A 785 12.56 10.67 0.72
C ALA A 785 13.77 11.34 1.39
N SER A 786 14.71 11.86 0.59
CA SER A 786 15.88 12.62 1.12
C SER A 786 15.51 13.94 1.81
N GLN A 787 14.29 14.44 1.61
CA GLN A 787 13.75 15.65 2.22
C GLN A 787 12.69 15.35 3.29
N GLY A 788 12.50 14.08 3.69
CA GLY A 788 11.53 13.68 4.71
C GLY A 788 10.10 13.48 4.21
N ILE A 789 9.89 13.38 2.89
CA ILE A 789 8.58 13.16 2.26
C ILE A 789 8.58 11.78 1.61
N LEU A 790 7.94 10.81 2.26
CA LEU A 790 7.81 9.45 1.75
C LEU A 790 6.49 9.31 1.00
N VAL A 791 6.55 8.92 -0.27
CA VAL A 791 5.35 8.71 -1.08
C VAL A 791 5.21 7.22 -1.35
N LYS A 792 4.13 6.59 -0.89
CA LYS A 792 3.81 5.17 -1.09
C LYS A 792 3.26 4.90 -2.48
N GLY A 793 4.08 5.20 -3.48
CA GLY A 793 3.82 4.77 -4.85
C GLY A 793 3.62 5.84 -5.89
N GLY A 794 3.46 5.39 -7.14
CA GLY A 794 3.26 6.28 -8.30
C GLY A 794 1.86 6.88 -8.37
N GLU A 795 0.83 6.15 -7.92
CA GLU A 795 -0.56 6.61 -7.93
C GLU A 795 -0.81 7.78 -6.96
N PRO A 796 -0.40 7.71 -5.68
CA PRO A 796 -0.52 8.85 -4.78
C PRO A 796 0.26 10.08 -5.25
N LEU A 797 1.42 9.86 -5.88
CA LEU A 797 2.21 10.94 -6.47
C LEU A 797 1.45 11.67 -7.57
N GLU A 798 0.70 10.97 -8.42
CA GLU A 798 -0.13 11.59 -9.45
C GLU A 798 -1.41 12.21 -8.90
N ALA A 799 -2.08 11.53 -7.96
CA ALA A 799 -3.29 12.01 -7.31
C ALA A 799 -3.01 13.32 -6.56
N ALA A 800 -1.84 13.44 -5.92
CA ALA A 800 -1.44 14.64 -5.19
C ALA A 800 -1.37 15.90 -6.07
N GLN A 801 -1.11 15.76 -7.37
CA GLN A 801 -1.09 16.88 -8.31
C GLN A 801 -2.50 17.44 -8.55
N LYS A 802 -3.51 16.57 -8.50
CA LYS A 802 -4.92 16.86 -8.77
C LYS A 802 -5.71 17.25 -7.53
N ILE A 803 -5.06 17.28 -6.36
CA ILE A 803 -5.69 17.75 -5.12
C ILE A 803 -6.25 19.16 -5.32
N ARG A 804 -7.52 19.33 -4.96
CA ARG A 804 -8.26 20.61 -4.89
C ARG A 804 -8.79 20.92 -3.51
N THR A 805 -9.09 19.89 -2.74
CA THR A 805 -9.59 20.02 -1.37
C THR A 805 -8.64 19.32 -0.42
N ILE A 806 -8.20 20.01 0.64
CA ILE A 806 -7.41 19.44 1.73
C ILE A 806 -8.22 19.56 3.01
N VAL A 807 -8.35 18.43 3.68
CA VAL A 807 -8.94 18.32 5.01
C VAL A 807 -7.81 18.14 6.00
N PHE A 808 -7.73 19.01 7.00
CA PHE A 808 -6.80 18.88 8.11
C PHE A 808 -7.52 18.36 9.35
N ASP A 809 -6.90 17.40 10.02
CA ASP A 809 -7.17 17.17 11.44
C ASP A 809 -6.56 18.31 12.28
N LYS A 810 -7.11 18.51 13.47
CA LYS A 810 -6.68 19.57 14.38
C LYS A 810 -5.50 19.14 15.25
N THR A 811 -5.70 18.08 16.03
CA THR A 811 -4.83 17.74 17.17
C THR A 811 -3.57 17.07 16.65
N GLY A 812 -2.40 17.65 16.93
CA GLY A 812 -1.10 17.10 16.51
C GLY A 812 -0.75 17.33 15.03
N THR A 813 -1.74 17.67 14.20
CA THR A 813 -1.50 18.15 12.82
C THR A 813 -1.32 19.67 12.74
N ILE A 814 -2.37 20.47 13.04
CA ILE A 814 -2.28 21.95 13.06
C ILE A 814 -1.70 22.44 14.37
N THR A 815 -2.03 21.76 15.47
CA THR A 815 -1.53 22.05 16.81
C THR A 815 -0.32 21.18 17.16
N GLN A 816 0.37 21.50 18.25
CA GLN A 816 1.51 20.72 18.73
C GLN A 816 1.10 19.38 19.34
N GLY A 817 -0.19 19.14 19.58
CA GLY A 817 -0.71 17.89 20.15
C GLY A 817 -0.37 17.72 21.64
N LYS A 818 0.11 18.78 22.30
CA LYS A 818 0.49 18.77 23.72
C LYS A 818 -0.16 19.97 24.40
N PRO A 819 -1.01 19.74 25.43
CA PRO A 819 -1.57 20.84 26.18
C PRO A 819 -0.46 21.62 26.87
N THR A 820 -0.52 22.94 26.79
CA THR A 820 0.41 23.86 27.47
C THR A 820 -0.37 24.93 28.19
N VAL A 821 0.16 25.41 29.30
CA VAL A 821 -0.41 26.56 29.99
C VAL A 821 -0.18 27.82 29.13
N VAL A 822 -1.27 28.50 28.79
CA VAL A 822 -1.26 29.71 27.96
C VAL A 822 -1.26 30.95 28.84
N ASP A 823 -2.09 30.95 29.87
CA ASP A 823 -2.25 32.08 30.79
C ASP A 823 -2.50 31.60 32.22
N THR A 824 -2.10 32.40 33.19
CA THR A 824 -2.27 32.14 34.62
C THR A 824 -2.72 33.43 35.29
N ARG A 825 -3.87 33.39 35.96
CA ARG A 825 -4.48 34.59 36.54
C ARG A 825 -4.71 34.39 38.03
N LEU A 826 -4.36 35.41 38.81
CA LEU A 826 -4.63 35.47 40.24
C LEU A 826 -5.84 36.38 40.47
N PHE A 827 -6.83 35.91 41.24
CA PHE A 827 -8.05 36.68 41.54
C PHE A 827 -7.97 37.47 42.85
N ILE A 828 -6.99 37.18 43.71
CA ILE A 828 -6.75 37.89 44.97
C ILE A 828 -5.42 38.69 44.90
N PRO A 829 -5.31 39.72 44.05
CA PRO A 829 -4.04 40.46 43.87
C PRO A 829 -3.66 41.37 45.05
N ASN A 830 -4.59 41.69 45.95
CA ASN A 830 -4.39 42.64 47.05
C ASN A 830 -3.89 42.01 48.37
N ASP A 831 -3.77 40.68 48.43
CA ASP A 831 -3.22 39.99 49.59
C ASP A 831 -1.71 39.72 49.38
N PRO A 832 -0.79 40.32 50.18
CA PRO A 832 0.65 40.10 50.05
C PRO A 832 1.06 38.64 50.30
N TYR A 833 0.20 37.83 50.92
CA TYR A 833 0.45 36.41 51.16
C TYR A 833 0.32 35.55 49.89
N TRP A 834 -0.59 35.93 48.98
CA TRP A 834 -0.88 35.16 47.77
C TRP A 834 -0.12 35.72 46.56
N THR A 835 0.98 35.05 46.20
CA THR A 835 1.76 35.36 45.00
C THR A 835 1.50 34.31 43.90
N LEU A 836 1.57 34.72 42.62
CA LEU A 836 1.50 33.81 41.47
C LEU A 836 2.45 32.61 41.60
N LYS A 837 3.68 32.85 42.11
CA LYS A 837 4.68 31.80 42.37
C LYS A 837 4.19 30.77 43.38
N ARG A 838 3.55 31.20 44.48
CA ARG A 838 3.03 30.29 45.51
C ARG A 838 1.87 29.47 44.98
N MET A 839 0.94 30.10 44.24
CA MET A 839 -0.16 29.41 43.57
C MET A 839 0.34 28.34 42.59
N LEU A 840 1.35 28.65 41.77
CA LEU A 840 1.93 27.68 40.83
C LEU A 840 2.67 26.54 41.54
N ALA A 841 3.35 26.80 42.65
CA ALA A 841 3.99 25.76 43.45
C ALA A 841 2.96 24.79 44.06
N ILE A 842 1.85 25.33 44.60
CA ILE A 842 0.70 24.54 45.09
C ILE A 842 0.09 23.70 43.97
N ALA A 843 -0.19 24.31 42.82
CA ALA A 843 -0.77 23.61 41.67
C ALA A 843 0.16 22.51 41.13
N GLY A 844 1.47 22.79 41.04
CA GLY A 844 2.46 21.81 40.59
C GLY A 844 2.66 20.65 41.57
N ALA A 845 2.53 20.89 42.87
CA ALA A 845 2.56 19.85 43.90
C ALA A 845 1.29 18.99 43.87
N ALA A 846 0.11 19.58 43.73
CA ALA A 846 -1.16 18.84 43.64
C ALA A 846 -1.26 18.01 42.35
N GLU A 847 -0.90 18.59 41.20
CA GLU A 847 -0.89 17.89 39.90
C GLU A 847 0.26 16.89 39.76
N SER A 848 1.12 16.78 40.77
CA SER A 848 2.21 15.80 40.72
C SER A 848 1.74 14.35 40.81
N GLY A 849 0.58 14.11 41.45
CA GLY A 849 -0.08 12.80 41.44
C GLY A 849 -0.90 12.51 40.18
N SER A 850 -1.05 13.48 39.29
CA SER A 850 -1.99 13.43 38.16
C SER A 850 -1.35 12.88 36.89
N GLU A 851 -1.95 11.83 36.32
CA GLU A 851 -1.56 11.29 35.01
C GLU A 851 -2.24 12.01 33.84
N HIS A 852 -3.22 12.87 34.14
CA HIS A 852 -4.02 13.59 33.15
C HIS A 852 -3.14 14.51 32.30
N PRO A 853 -3.36 14.62 30.97
CA PRO A 853 -2.57 15.48 30.09
C PRO A 853 -2.51 16.95 30.55
N LEU A 854 -3.62 17.46 31.08
CA LEU A 854 -3.69 18.83 31.65
C LEU A 854 -2.80 18.96 32.90
N GLY A 855 -2.78 17.97 33.79
CA GLY A 855 -1.92 17.98 34.98
C GLY A 855 -0.43 17.94 34.63
N LYS A 856 -0.07 17.13 33.62
CA LYS A 856 1.28 17.12 33.04
C LYS A 856 1.67 18.48 32.46
N ALA A 857 0.73 19.18 31.80
CA ALA A 857 0.96 20.53 31.28
C ALA A 857 1.23 21.56 32.38
N VAL A 858 0.44 21.52 33.45
CA VAL A 858 0.62 22.40 34.62
C VAL A 858 1.96 22.12 35.31
N ARG A 859 2.29 20.85 35.54
CA ARG A 859 3.59 20.44 36.10
C ARG A 859 4.76 20.91 35.22
N ALA A 860 4.67 20.73 33.90
CA ALA A 860 5.71 21.17 32.97
C ALA A 860 5.89 22.69 33.00
N HIS A 861 4.78 23.44 33.07
CA HIS A 861 4.82 24.89 33.22
C HIS A 861 5.48 25.32 34.54
N CYS A 862 5.14 24.68 35.67
CA CYS A 862 5.76 24.94 36.96
C CYS A 862 7.25 24.59 36.95
N LYS A 863 7.64 23.46 36.35
CA LYS A 863 9.06 23.08 36.17
C LYS A 863 9.83 24.12 35.37
N GLY A 864 9.27 24.63 34.28
CA GLY A 864 9.88 25.69 33.48
C GLY A 864 10.03 27.02 34.24
N HIS A 865 9.09 27.33 35.14
CA HIS A 865 9.10 28.56 35.92
C HIS A 865 10.06 28.53 37.12
N PHE A 866 10.26 27.36 37.74
CA PHE A 866 11.06 27.21 38.96
C PHE A 866 12.40 26.46 38.78
N GLY A 867 12.59 25.71 37.69
CA GLY A 867 13.81 24.94 37.43
C GLY A 867 14.02 23.73 38.34
N CYS A 868 13.03 23.34 39.15
CA CYS A 868 13.08 22.20 40.07
C CYS A 868 12.07 21.11 39.68
N GLU A 869 12.38 19.84 40.01
CA GLU A 869 11.49 18.69 39.72
C GLU A 869 10.51 18.37 40.87
N GLN A 870 10.81 18.82 42.08
CA GLN A 870 10.04 18.54 43.29
C GLN A 870 9.51 19.85 43.88
N PHE A 871 8.18 20.01 43.88
CA PHE A 871 7.49 21.23 44.32
C PHE A 871 6.92 21.14 45.75
N GLY A 872 6.73 19.91 46.26
CA GLY A 872 6.13 19.60 47.56
C GLY A 872 5.67 18.14 47.63
N HIS A 873 5.17 17.71 48.80
CA HIS A 873 4.55 16.40 48.98
C HIS A 873 3.03 16.50 48.85
N CYS A 874 2.44 15.55 48.12
CA CYS A 874 0.99 15.43 47.93
C CYS A 874 0.48 14.22 48.73
N GLU A 875 -0.51 14.46 49.58
CA GLU A 875 -1.23 13.47 50.40
C GLU A 875 -2.72 13.52 50.05
N ASP A 876 -3.47 12.44 50.30
CA ASP A 876 -4.92 12.33 50.01
C ASP A 876 -5.32 12.75 48.57
N PHE A 877 -4.55 12.33 47.56
CA PHE A 877 -4.87 12.63 46.16
C PHE A 877 -6.13 11.88 45.71
N ASN A 878 -7.14 12.62 45.28
CA ASN A 878 -8.38 12.09 44.73
C ASN A 878 -8.73 12.81 43.42
N ALA A 879 -8.80 12.06 42.32
CA ALA A 879 -9.15 12.58 41.00
C ALA A 879 -10.55 12.10 40.59
N ILE A 880 -11.43 13.03 40.24
CA ILE A 880 -12.82 12.76 39.88
C ILE A 880 -13.03 13.12 38.41
N TRP A 881 -13.37 12.10 37.62
CA TRP A 881 -13.61 12.22 36.19
C TRP A 881 -14.70 13.25 35.88
N GLY A 882 -14.42 14.13 34.92
CA GLY A 882 -15.34 15.20 34.49
C GLY A 882 -15.38 16.45 35.39
N TYR A 883 -14.69 16.46 36.52
CA TYR A 883 -14.70 17.57 37.47
C TYR A 883 -13.30 18.17 37.71
N GLY A 884 -12.41 17.40 38.34
CA GLY A 884 -11.15 17.90 38.84
C GLY A 884 -10.48 16.97 39.85
N LEU A 885 -9.61 17.52 40.67
CA LEU A 885 -8.90 16.83 41.74
C LEU A 885 -9.05 17.55 43.08
N SER A 886 -8.85 16.79 44.15
CA SER A 886 -8.69 17.22 45.54
C SER A 886 -7.41 16.63 46.09
N ALA A 887 -6.60 17.43 46.78
CA ALA A 887 -5.35 16.97 47.38
C ALA A 887 -4.99 17.80 48.62
N LYS A 888 -4.20 17.23 49.52
CA LYS A 888 -3.50 17.98 50.57
C LYS A 888 -2.03 18.10 50.19
N VAL A 889 -1.47 19.30 50.29
CA VAL A 889 -0.07 19.56 49.90
C VAL A 889 0.74 20.18 51.03
N ASN A 890 1.96 19.66 51.21
CA ASN A 890 2.93 20.02 52.26
C ASN A 890 4.27 20.47 51.62
N GLY A 891 5.13 21.15 52.38
CA GLY A 891 6.51 21.46 51.97
C GLY A 891 6.69 22.72 51.11
N ILE A 892 5.65 23.53 50.93
CA ILE A 892 5.63 24.63 49.94
C ILE A 892 6.39 25.87 50.41
N GLU A 893 6.37 26.17 51.72
CA GLU A 893 7.06 27.37 52.23
C GLU A 893 8.57 27.27 52.09
N SER A 894 9.12 26.07 52.21
CA SER A 894 10.55 25.79 51.97
C SER A 894 10.97 26.12 50.53
N LEU A 895 10.11 25.83 49.54
CA LEU A 895 10.34 26.09 48.13
C LEU A 895 10.24 27.59 47.81
N VAL A 896 9.18 28.24 48.29
CA VAL A 896 8.91 29.67 48.03
C VAL A 896 10.00 30.55 48.65
N ASN A 897 10.50 30.22 49.84
CA ASN A 897 11.57 30.97 50.51
C ASN A 897 12.92 30.81 49.81
N LYS A 898 13.26 29.60 49.34
CA LYS A 898 14.44 29.36 48.49
C LYS A 898 14.40 30.21 47.22
N ILE A 899 13.23 30.31 46.58
CA ILE A 899 13.04 31.08 45.34
C ILE A 899 13.10 32.60 45.58
N ASN A 900 12.70 33.07 46.76
CA ASN A 900 12.72 34.48 47.13
C ASN A 900 14.07 34.95 47.72
N GLY A 901 15.08 34.08 47.77
CA GLY A 901 16.45 34.43 48.19
C GLY A 901 16.60 34.79 49.67
N SER A 902 15.64 34.40 50.52
CA SER A 902 15.68 34.65 51.97
C SER A 902 16.34 33.46 52.67
N GLY A 903 17.46 33.69 53.35
CA GLY A 903 18.33 32.63 53.90
C GLY A 903 17.68 31.67 54.90
N ASP A 904 18.27 30.47 55.00
CA ASP A 904 17.84 29.20 55.62
C ASP A 904 17.42 29.19 57.12
N ASN A 905 17.17 30.32 57.78
CA ASN A 905 17.03 30.35 59.25
C ASN A 905 15.64 30.75 59.78
N ILE A 906 14.57 30.07 59.34
CA ILE A 906 13.33 30.00 60.12
C ILE A 906 12.80 28.57 60.05
N SER A 907 12.79 27.88 61.19
CA SER A 907 12.06 26.64 61.39
C SER A 907 10.56 26.95 61.27
N LEU A 908 10.01 26.77 60.08
CA LEU A 908 8.60 27.02 59.77
C LEU A 908 7.83 25.71 59.88
N ASN A 909 6.73 25.73 60.64
CA ASN A 909 5.74 24.67 60.61
C ASN A 909 5.29 24.48 59.15
N ASP A 910 5.51 23.29 58.59
CA ASP A 910 5.01 22.97 57.26
C ASP A 910 3.48 23.02 57.29
N LYS A 911 2.94 24.11 56.76
CA LYS A 911 1.49 24.33 56.69
C LYS A 911 0.92 23.41 55.62
N THR A 912 -0.01 22.55 56.01
CA THR A 912 -0.78 21.72 55.08
C THR A 912 -1.87 22.55 54.43
N TYR A 913 -1.89 22.58 53.10
CA TYR A 913 -2.92 23.26 52.32
C TYR A 913 -3.90 22.24 51.76
N SER A 914 -5.20 22.49 51.90
CA SER A 914 -6.23 21.72 51.20
C SER A 914 -6.49 22.36 49.84
N VAL A 915 -6.29 21.62 48.76
CA VAL A 915 -6.31 22.14 47.39
C VAL A 915 -7.37 21.43 46.56
N LEU A 916 -8.15 22.23 45.83
CA LEU A 916 -9.11 21.79 44.84
C LEU A 916 -8.73 22.42 43.48
N ILE A 917 -8.62 21.60 42.44
CA ILE A 917 -8.35 22.07 41.07
C ILE A 917 -9.40 21.47 40.15
N GLY A 918 -10.14 22.28 39.40
CA GLY A 918 -11.19 21.75 38.52
C GLY A 918 -12.04 22.80 37.79
N ASN A 919 -13.12 22.33 37.18
CA ASN A 919 -14.08 23.16 36.46
C ASN A 919 -15.06 23.89 37.42
N ARG A 920 -15.98 24.70 36.86
CA ARG A 920 -16.99 25.44 37.67
C ARG A 920 -17.83 24.52 38.54
N GLU A 921 -18.34 23.43 37.97
CA GLU A 921 -19.18 22.49 38.71
C GLU A 921 -18.42 21.84 39.88
N TRP A 922 -17.11 21.62 39.73
CA TRP A 922 -16.27 21.11 40.82
C TRP A 922 -16.17 22.10 41.97
N MET A 923 -16.07 23.40 41.66
CA MET A 923 -16.05 24.46 42.67
C MET A 923 -17.41 24.57 43.37
N GLU A 924 -18.51 24.55 42.62
CA GLU A 924 -19.86 24.63 43.17
C GLU A 924 -20.20 23.43 44.06
N ARG A 925 -19.82 22.20 43.66
CA ARG A 925 -20.02 20.99 44.47
C ARG A 925 -19.29 21.00 45.81
N ASN A 926 -18.17 21.73 45.89
CA ASN A 926 -17.41 21.91 47.12
C ASN A 926 -17.81 23.20 47.87
N ASN A 927 -18.98 23.77 47.57
CA ASN A 927 -19.54 25.00 48.18
C ASN A 927 -18.65 26.25 48.01
N MET A 928 -17.91 26.34 46.91
CA MET A 928 -17.08 27.50 46.59
C MET A 928 -17.88 28.53 45.80
N ASN A 929 -17.78 29.81 46.17
CA ASN A 929 -18.52 30.88 45.50
C ASN A 929 -17.74 31.39 44.25
N VAL A 930 -18.22 31.04 43.06
CA VAL A 930 -17.68 31.55 41.78
C VAL A 930 -18.29 32.92 41.50
N THR A 931 -17.51 33.99 41.62
CA THR A 931 -17.99 35.35 41.36
C THR A 931 -18.16 35.62 39.86
N ASN A 932 -19.02 36.58 39.51
CA ASN A 932 -19.25 36.97 38.11
C ASN A 932 -17.97 37.40 37.37
N GLU A 933 -16.98 37.97 38.10
CA GLU A 933 -15.68 38.32 37.52
C GLU A 933 -14.86 37.09 37.14
N ILE A 934 -14.86 36.05 37.99
CA ILE A 934 -14.18 34.77 37.73
C ILE A 934 -14.84 34.08 36.54
N ASP A 935 -16.17 34.04 36.51
CA ASP A 935 -16.91 33.43 35.41
C ASP A 935 -16.69 34.16 34.08
N ALA A 936 -16.70 35.49 34.08
CA ALA A 936 -16.39 36.29 32.89
C ALA A 936 -14.95 36.05 32.40
N ALA A 937 -13.99 35.90 33.32
CA ALA A 937 -12.61 35.56 32.97
C ALA A 937 -12.52 34.14 32.36
N MET A 938 -13.18 33.14 32.94
CA MET A 938 -13.23 31.79 32.37
C MET A 938 -13.89 31.78 30.99
N ALA A 939 -15.04 32.43 30.85
CA ALA A 939 -15.79 32.51 29.59
C ALA A 939 -14.98 33.14 28.46
N LYS A 940 -14.13 34.14 28.78
CA LYS A 940 -13.19 34.73 27.81
C LYS A 940 -12.20 33.69 27.28
N HIS A 941 -11.53 32.95 28.17
CA HIS A 941 -10.57 31.93 27.77
C HIS A 941 -11.25 30.76 27.04
N GLU A 942 -12.46 30.36 27.45
CA GLU A 942 -13.26 29.36 26.76
C GLU A 942 -13.68 29.80 25.35
N HIS A 943 -13.97 31.09 25.16
CA HIS A 943 -14.25 31.66 23.84
C HIS A 943 -13.02 31.63 22.92
N ASP A 944 -11.84 31.84 23.49
CA ASP A 944 -10.55 31.72 22.79
C ASP A 944 -10.15 30.25 22.54
N GLY A 945 -10.99 29.29 22.96
CA GLY A 945 -10.76 27.85 22.77
C GLY A 945 -9.82 27.22 23.79
N HIS A 946 -9.52 27.93 24.89
CA HIS A 946 -8.71 27.41 25.98
C HIS A 946 -9.58 26.71 27.03
N THR A 947 -9.03 25.68 27.67
CA THR A 947 -9.62 25.04 28.85
C THR A 947 -9.21 25.84 30.09
N ALA A 948 -10.16 26.51 30.73
CA ALA A 948 -9.93 27.23 31.97
C ALA A 948 -10.21 26.33 33.19
N VAL A 949 -9.23 26.23 34.09
CA VAL A 949 -9.33 25.45 35.32
C VAL A 949 -9.11 26.38 36.52
N LEU A 950 -9.96 26.28 37.52
CA LEU A 950 -9.86 27.08 38.75
C LEU A 950 -9.02 26.34 39.80
N ILE A 951 -8.31 27.12 40.62
CA ILE A 951 -7.55 26.63 41.77
C ILE A 951 -8.13 27.26 43.03
N ALA A 952 -8.52 26.40 43.94
CA ALA A 952 -9.01 26.74 45.26
C ALA A 952 -8.08 26.16 46.34
N VAL A 953 -7.79 26.95 47.36
CA VAL A 953 -7.00 26.53 48.52
C VAL A 953 -7.72 26.96 49.79
N ASP A 954 -7.80 26.06 50.77
CA ASP A 954 -8.42 26.26 52.08
C ASP A 954 -9.83 26.90 51.98
N SER A 955 -10.64 26.41 51.05
CA SER A 955 -12.00 26.89 50.75
C SER A 955 -12.10 28.31 50.16
N THR A 956 -11.03 28.83 49.56
CA THR A 956 -11.05 30.09 48.80
C THR A 956 -10.52 29.92 47.37
N ILE A 957 -11.14 30.55 46.38
CA ILE A 957 -10.66 30.52 44.98
C ILE A 957 -9.54 31.54 44.83
N ILE A 958 -8.34 31.06 44.51
CA ILE A 958 -7.12 31.88 44.44
C ILE A 958 -6.85 32.36 43.03
N GLY A 959 -7.04 31.49 42.05
CA GLY A 959 -6.66 31.78 40.68
C GLY A 959 -7.19 30.78 39.67
N MET A 960 -6.79 31.00 38.42
CA MET A 960 -7.15 30.22 37.25
C MET A 960 -5.91 29.93 36.42
N ILE A 961 -5.87 28.73 35.84
CA ILE A 961 -4.92 28.35 34.81
C ILE A 961 -5.70 28.08 33.53
N ALA A 962 -5.33 28.77 32.44
CA ALA A 962 -5.84 28.51 31.11
C ALA A 962 -4.85 27.60 30.36
N ILE A 963 -5.35 26.46 29.90
CA ILE A 963 -4.56 25.41 29.24
C ILE A 963 -5.11 25.24 27.84
N ALA A 964 -4.24 25.18 26.84
CA ALA A 964 -4.65 24.89 25.49
C ALA A 964 -3.56 24.19 24.70
N ASP A 965 -3.98 23.53 23.63
CA ASP A 965 -3.07 23.00 22.64
C ASP A 965 -2.66 24.13 21.68
N ARG A 966 -1.38 24.51 21.71
CA ARG A 966 -0.88 25.63 20.91
C ARG A 966 -0.83 25.25 19.42
N ILE A 967 -1.21 26.19 18.57
CA ILE A 967 -1.02 26.04 17.11
C ILE A 967 0.47 26.03 16.76
N LYS A 968 0.84 25.25 15.74
CA LYS A 968 2.22 25.28 15.21
C LYS A 968 2.52 26.68 14.65
N PRO A 969 3.71 27.26 14.91
CA PRO A 969 4.03 28.63 14.50
C PRO A 969 3.99 28.83 12.98
N THR A 970 4.30 27.78 12.20
CA THR A 970 4.26 27.80 10.74
C THR A 970 2.88 27.51 10.15
N ALA A 971 1.87 27.15 10.96
CA ALA A 971 0.56 26.74 10.48
C ALA A 971 -0.20 27.84 9.71
N PRO A 972 -0.33 29.09 10.22
CA PRO A 972 -1.06 30.14 9.50
C PRO A 972 -0.43 30.45 8.13
N LEU A 973 0.89 30.47 8.06
CA LEU A 973 1.64 30.72 6.84
C LEU A 973 1.50 29.58 5.82
N THR A 974 1.50 28.33 6.30
CA THR A 974 1.28 27.14 5.46
C THR A 974 -0.13 27.11 4.88
N ILE A 975 -1.15 27.40 5.71
CA ILE A 975 -2.53 27.47 5.23
C ILE A 975 -2.72 28.59 4.20
N PHE A 976 -2.12 29.76 4.43
CA PHE A 976 -2.11 30.83 3.44
C PHE A 976 -1.45 30.39 2.12
N ALA A 977 -0.29 29.73 2.18
CA ALA A 977 0.39 29.22 0.99
C ALA A 977 -0.48 28.22 0.21
N LEU A 978 -1.14 27.28 0.89
CA LEU A 978 -2.07 26.32 0.28
C LEU A 978 -3.29 27.02 -0.36
N GLN A 979 -3.88 28.00 0.33
CA GLN A 979 -5.00 28.80 -0.19
C GLN A 979 -4.58 29.64 -1.41
N SER A 980 -3.37 30.24 -1.40
CA SER A 980 -2.83 31.01 -2.53
C SER A 980 -2.58 30.15 -3.78
N MET A 981 -2.38 28.85 -3.61
CA MET A 981 -2.32 27.87 -4.70
C MET A 981 -3.69 27.48 -5.27
N GLY A 982 -4.77 28.07 -4.74
CA GLY A 982 -6.15 27.81 -5.14
C GLY A 982 -6.74 26.53 -4.56
N LEU A 983 -6.20 26.03 -3.43
CA LEU A 983 -6.71 24.84 -2.75
C LEU A 983 -7.77 25.25 -1.72
N ASN A 984 -8.84 24.48 -1.64
CA ASN A 984 -9.86 24.62 -0.60
C ASN A 984 -9.37 23.89 0.66
N VAL A 985 -9.30 24.61 1.78
CA VAL A 985 -8.80 24.08 3.05
C VAL A 985 -9.96 23.97 4.03
N LEU A 986 -10.15 22.77 4.58
CA LEU A 986 -11.19 22.42 5.54
C LEU A 986 -10.54 21.94 6.85
N LEU A 987 -11.17 22.25 7.99
CA LEU A 987 -10.80 21.72 9.30
C LEU A 987 -11.87 20.74 9.77
N VAL A 988 -11.48 19.54 10.17
CA VAL A 988 -12.36 18.54 10.78
C VAL A 988 -11.79 18.18 12.15
N THR A 989 -12.60 18.23 13.20
CA THR A 989 -12.17 17.87 14.55
C THR A 989 -13.31 17.26 15.37
N GLY A 990 -12.95 16.42 16.34
CA GLY A 990 -13.85 15.92 17.38
C GLY A 990 -14.08 16.90 18.53
N ASP A 991 -13.35 18.02 18.58
CA ASP A 991 -13.53 19.02 19.64
C ASP A 991 -14.83 19.80 19.50
N ASN A 992 -15.17 20.48 20.60
CA ASN A 992 -16.32 21.38 20.65
C ASN A 992 -16.24 22.50 19.61
N VAL A 993 -17.41 23.03 19.25
CA VAL A 993 -17.59 24.10 18.26
C VAL A 993 -16.81 25.38 18.60
N LYS A 994 -16.71 25.75 19.89
CA LYS A 994 -16.05 26.99 20.33
C LYS A 994 -14.54 26.94 20.09
N THR A 995 -13.89 25.87 20.54
CA THR A 995 -12.47 25.60 20.37
C THR A 995 -12.11 25.45 18.89
N ALA A 996 -12.90 24.71 18.12
CA ALA A 996 -12.69 24.54 16.69
C ALA A 996 -12.77 25.88 15.93
N ARG A 997 -13.75 26.73 16.28
CA ARG A 997 -13.89 28.09 15.72
C ARG A 997 -12.69 28.98 16.04
N ALA A 998 -12.25 28.97 17.29
CA ALA A 998 -11.13 29.79 17.74
C ALA A 998 -9.82 29.42 17.01
N ILE A 999 -9.52 28.12 16.90
CA ILE A 999 -8.32 27.64 16.19
C ILE A 999 -8.39 27.96 14.70
N ALA A 1000 -9.55 27.76 14.07
CA ALA A 1000 -9.76 28.12 12.68
C ALA A 1000 -9.58 29.63 12.43
N ALA A 1001 -10.01 30.48 13.37
CA ALA A 1001 -9.81 31.92 13.29
C ALA A 1001 -8.33 32.32 13.36
N GLN A 1002 -7.56 31.69 14.26
CA GLN A 1002 -6.13 31.96 14.42
C GLN A 1002 -5.33 31.55 13.18
N VAL A 1003 -5.72 30.44 12.55
CA VAL A 1003 -5.02 29.85 11.39
C VAL A 1003 -5.56 30.35 10.05
N GLY A 1004 -6.78 30.90 9.98
CA GLY A 1004 -7.39 31.45 8.76
C GLY A 1004 -8.16 30.43 7.90
N ILE A 1005 -8.73 29.39 8.52
CA ILE A 1005 -9.58 28.39 7.85
C ILE A 1005 -11.05 28.85 7.92
N LYS A 1006 -11.74 28.85 6.77
CA LYS A 1006 -13.11 29.37 6.66
C LYS A 1006 -14.20 28.36 6.98
N ASN A 1007 -13.99 27.10 6.62
CA ASN A 1007 -15.00 26.04 6.76
C ASN A 1007 -14.50 25.00 7.76
N VAL A 1008 -15.26 24.82 8.83
CA VAL A 1008 -14.88 23.98 9.98
C VAL A 1008 -16.02 23.02 10.30
N TYR A 1009 -15.70 21.76 10.54
CA TYR A 1009 -16.62 20.74 11.02
C TYR A 1009 -16.14 20.27 12.39
N ALA A 1010 -16.95 20.52 13.41
CA ALA A 1010 -16.63 20.24 14.81
C ALA A 1010 -17.53 19.13 15.37
N GLU A 1011 -17.11 18.53 16.48
CA GLU A 1011 -17.80 17.41 17.14
C GLU A 1011 -17.98 16.18 16.22
N VAL A 1012 -17.01 15.94 15.34
CA VAL A 1012 -17.04 14.82 14.37
C VAL A 1012 -16.35 13.58 14.97
N LEU A 1013 -17.09 12.48 15.04
CA LEU A 1013 -16.58 11.18 15.50
C LEU A 1013 -15.61 10.55 14.46
N PRO A 1014 -14.68 9.66 14.85
CA PRO A 1014 -13.76 9.00 13.91
C PRO A 1014 -14.45 8.29 12.73
N THR A 1015 -15.52 7.52 13.00
CA THR A 1015 -16.32 6.82 11.97
C THR A 1015 -17.04 7.79 11.04
N GLN A 1016 -17.42 8.95 11.56
CA GLN A 1016 -18.01 10.03 10.80
C GLN A 1016 -16.97 10.71 9.90
N LYS A 1017 -15.71 10.90 10.34
CA LYS A 1017 -14.65 11.46 9.48
C LYS A 1017 -14.46 10.68 8.18
N GLU A 1018 -14.55 9.36 8.22
CA GLU A 1018 -14.47 8.52 7.02
C GLU A 1018 -15.61 8.82 6.03
N ARG A 1019 -16.86 8.83 6.52
CA ARG A 1019 -18.05 9.17 5.72
C ARG A 1019 -17.95 10.57 5.14
N PHE A 1020 -17.49 11.54 5.93
CA PHE A 1020 -17.26 12.91 5.48
C PHE A 1020 -16.33 12.97 4.27
N ILE A 1021 -15.21 12.24 4.30
CA ILE A 1021 -14.29 12.15 3.17
C ILE A 1021 -14.94 11.47 1.96
N ALA A 1022 -15.73 10.40 2.18
CA ALA A 1022 -16.46 9.74 1.10
C ALA A 1022 -17.45 10.67 0.39
N THR A 1023 -18.28 11.41 1.15
CA THR A 1023 -19.25 12.36 0.61
C THR A 1023 -18.55 13.53 -0.11
N LEU A 1024 -17.42 14.01 0.40
CA LEU A 1024 -16.61 15.03 -0.29
C LEU A 1024 -16.08 14.53 -1.63
N LYS A 1025 -15.70 13.25 -1.74
CA LYS A 1025 -15.25 12.66 -3.00
C LYS A 1025 -16.39 12.53 -4.01
N GLU A 1026 -17.59 12.15 -3.58
CA GLU A 1026 -18.78 12.07 -4.44
C GLU A 1026 -19.24 13.46 -4.93
N ASN A 1027 -19.20 14.46 -4.05
CA ASN A 1027 -19.57 15.83 -4.38
C ASN A 1027 -18.49 16.59 -5.18
N SER A 1028 -17.29 16.03 -5.29
CA SER A 1028 -16.20 16.64 -6.06
C SER A 1028 -16.45 16.52 -7.56
N ARG A 1029 -16.03 17.53 -8.32
CA ARG A 1029 -16.15 17.49 -9.79
C ARG A 1029 -15.26 16.37 -10.35
N ASN A 1030 -15.67 15.84 -11.49
CA ASN A 1030 -14.97 14.75 -12.16
C ASN A 1030 -13.49 15.11 -12.39
N GLY A 1031 -12.59 14.51 -11.61
CA GLY A 1031 -11.13 14.73 -11.66
C GLY A 1031 -10.51 15.52 -10.50
N ASP A 1032 -11.30 16.18 -9.65
CA ASP A 1032 -10.81 16.79 -8.41
C ASP A 1032 -10.55 15.71 -7.36
N LYS A 1033 -9.45 15.85 -6.61
CA LYS A 1033 -9.03 14.89 -5.59
C LYS A 1033 -9.05 15.51 -4.21
N VAL A 1034 -9.43 14.70 -3.21
CA VAL A 1034 -9.51 15.09 -1.80
C VAL A 1034 -8.34 14.49 -1.03
N ALA A 1035 -7.59 15.33 -0.34
CA ALA A 1035 -6.53 14.90 0.57
C ALA A 1035 -6.96 15.07 2.02
N MET A 1036 -6.59 14.10 2.86
CA MET A 1036 -6.75 14.15 4.31
C MET A 1036 -5.35 14.21 4.94
N VAL A 1037 -5.15 15.11 5.91
CA VAL A 1037 -3.90 15.25 6.65
C VAL A 1037 -4.19 14.98 8.13
N GLY A 1038 -3.46 14.05 8.72
CA GLY A 1038 -3.62 13.64 10.11
C GLY A 1038 -2.35 12.99 10.67
N ASP A 1039 -2.29 12.78 11.98
CA ASP A 1039 -1.16 12.17 12.69
C ASP A 1039 -1.61 11.02 13.62
N GLY A 1040 -2.91 10.89 13.89
CA GLY A 1040 -3.45 9.98 14.89
C GLY A 1040 -3.99 8.64 14.36
N VAL A 1041 -4.05 7.64 15.25
CA VAL A 1041 -4.79 6.37 15.05
C VAL A 1041 -6.26 6.64 14.69
N ASN A 1042 -6.85 7.66 15.31
CA ASN A 1042 -8.25 8.05 15.11
C ASN A 1042 -8.54 8.53 13.68
N ASP A 1043 -7.52 8.92 12.93
CA ASP A 1043 -7.65 9.43 11.57
C ASP A 1043 -7.29 8.38 10.51
N SER A 1044 -6.79 7.21 10.92
CA SER A 1044 -6.37 6.16 9.98
C SER A 1044 -7.49 5.71 9.03
N PRO A 1045 -8.77 5.57 9.43
CA PRO A 1045 -9.84 5.21 8.48
C PRO A 1045 -10.10 6.33 7.46
N ALA A 1046 -10.07 7.59 7.91
CA ALA A 1046 -10.26 8.76 7.06
C ALA A 1046 -9.09 8.97 6.07
N LEU A 1047 -7.86 8.69 6.53
CA LEU A 1047 -6.64 8.72 5.70
C LEU A 1047 -6.70 7.64 4.60
N ALA A 1048 -7.12 6.42 4.94
CA ALA A 1048 -7.26 5.34 3.97
C ALA A 1048 -8.37 5.60 2.93
N ARG A 1049 -9.46 6.28 3.34
CA ARG A 1049 -10.59 6.60 2.45
C ARG A 1049 -10.31 7.76 1.50
N ALA A 1050 -9.41 8.68 1.86
CA ALA A 1050 -9.03 9.83 1.03
C ALA A 1050 -8.42 9.38 -0.31
N ASP A 1051 -8.44 10.25 -1.33
CA ASP A 1051 -7.69 9.97 -2.55
C ASP A 1051 -6.17 10.06 -2.31
N VAL A 1052 -5.77 10.91 -1.35
CA VAL A 1052 -4.40 11.01 -0.85
C VAL A 1052 -4.45 11.24 0.66
N GLY A 1053 -4.20 10.19 1.45
CA GLY A 1053 -3.94 10.31 2.89
C GLY A 1053 -2.51 10.77 3.14
N ILE A 1054 -2.32 11.81 3.94
CA ILE A 1054 -1.01 12.36 4.33
C ILE A 1054 -0.86 12.23 5.84
N ALA A 1055 0.05 11.37 6.29
CA ALA A 1055 0.44 11.26 7.70
C ALA A 1055 1.54 12.29 8.05
N VAL A 1056 1.43 12.96 9.19
CA VAL A 1056 2.42 13.93 9.68
C VAL A 1056 3.18 13.39 10.90
N GLY A 1057 4.51 13.52 10.88
CA GLY A 1057 5.40 13.16 11.98
C GLY A 1057 5.55 11.65 12.21
N THR A 1058 6.00 11.30 13.42
CA THR A 1058 5.97 9.93 13.96
C THR A 1058 4.56 9.56 14.42
N GLY A 1059 3.56 9.83 13.57
CA GLY A 1059 2.19 9.41 13.82
C GLY A 1059 2.15 7.92 14.12
N ALA A 1060 1.11 7.47 14.84
CA ALA A 1060 0.99 6.06 15.24
C ALA A 1060 1.16 5.13 14.03
N ASP A 1061 1.75 3.95 14.23
CA ASP A 1061 2.07 3.02 13.13
C ASP A 1061 0.87 2.74 12.20
N VAL A 1062 -0.33 2.72 12.78
CA VAL A 1062 -1.61 2.59 12.08
C VAL A 1062 -1.89 3.74 11.09
N ALA A 1063 -1.57 4.98 11.47
CA ALA A 1063 -1.72 6.16 10.61
C ALA A 1063 -0.68 6.18 9.48
N VAL A 1064 0.56 5.78 9.80
CA VAL A 1064 1.63 5.60 8.82
C VAL A 1064 1.24 4.53 7.80
N GLU A 1065 0.66 3.41 8.24
CA GLU A 1065 0.18 2.32 7.38
C GLU A 1065 -0.95 2.77 6.45
N ALA A 1066 -1.97 3.45 7.00
CA ALA A 1066 -3.14 3.90 6.26
C ALA A 1066 -2.84 5.02 5.24
N ALA A 1067 -1.86 5.89 5.50
CA ALA A 1067 -1.57 7.04 4.65
C ALA A 1067 -0.82 6.67 3.36
N ASN A 1068 -1.07 7.41 2.29
CA ASN A 1068 -0.36 7.27 1.02
C ASN A 1068 0.94 8.09 0.95
N ILE A 1069 1.01 9.19 1.70
CA ILE A 1069 2.21 10.02 1.85
C ILE A 1069 2.50 10.12 3.34
N VAL A 1070 3.73 9.89 3.74
CA VAL A 1070 4.18 9.96 5.13
C VAL A 1070 5.25 11.03 5.24
N LEU A 1071 5.02 12.03 6.07
CA LEU A 1071 5.96 13.09 6.36
C LEU A 1071 6.70 12.72 7.64
N ILE A 1072 8.01 12.50 7.57
CA ILE A 1072 8.79 12.05 8.73
C ILE A 1072 8.89 13.16 9.79
N ARG A 1073 8.89 14.42 9.35
CA ARG A 1073 8.92 15.60 10.22
C ARG A 1073 7.53 15.95 10.71
N ASP A 1074 7.48 16.44 11.94
CA ASP A 1074 6.28 17.07 12.49
C ASP A 1074 6.12 18.54 12.01
N ALA A 1075 6.34 18.78 10.72
CA ALA A 1075 6.34 20.11 10.12
C ALA A 1075 5.26 20.23 9.03
N LEU A 1076 4.25 21.07 9.28
CA LEU A 1076 3.10 21.24 8.37
C LEU A 1076 3.50 21.73 6.97
N GLU A 1077 4.60 22.46 6.89
CA GLU A 1077 5.25 22.93 5.65
C GLU A 1077 5.67 21.80 4.69
N ASP A 1078 5.88 20.58 5.19
CA ASP A 1078 6.16 19.42 4.33
C ASP A 1078 4.93 18.95 3.54
N VAL A 1079 3.71 19.25 3.99
CA VAL A 1079 2.48 19.03 3.21
C VAL A 1079 2.53 19.87 1.92
N LEU A 1080 2.93 21.13 2.04
CA LEU A 1080 3.14 22.02 0.89
C LEU A 1080 4.27 21.50 -0.02
N GLY A 1081 5.37 21.04 0.58
CA GLY A 1081 6.49 20.41 -0.11
C GLY A 1081 6.06 19.20 -0.94
N ALA A 1082 5.25 18.31 -0.37
CA ALA A 1082 4.77 17.08 -1.00
C ALA A 1082 3.89 17.38 -2.22
N ILE A 1083 2.95 18.31 -2.10
CA ILE A 1083 2.07 18.72 -3.21
C ILE A 1083 2.88 19.36 -4.35
N LEU A 1084 3.88 20.18 -4.02
CA LEU A 1084 4.74 20.81 -5.03
C LEU A 1084 5.70 19.83 -5.69
N LEU A 1085 6.25 18.87 -4.93
CA LEU A 1085 7.05 17.78 -5.46
C LEU A 1085 6.23 16.95 -6.45
N SER A 1086 5.00 16.59 -6.09
CA SER A 1086 4.06 15.91 -6.98
C SER A 1086 3.79 16.72 -8.26
N LYS A 1087 3.41 17.99 -8.14
CA LYS A 1087 3.15 18.89 -9.28
C LYS A 1087 4.36 19.01 -10.22
N THR A 1088 5.56 19.18 -9.66
CA THR A 1088 6.79 19.30 -10.44
C THR A 1088 7.15 17.99 -11.13
N THR A 1089 6.98 16.86 -10.46
CA THR A 1089 7.25 15.53 -11.03
C THR A 1089 6.28 15.20 -12.16
N VAL A 1090 4.98 15.38 -11.96
CA VAL A 1090 3.96 15.16 -13.01
C VAL A 1090 4.17 16.11 -14.19
N ARG A 1091 4.55 17.37 -13.95
CA ARG A 1091 4.89 18.31 -15.02
C ARG A 1091 6.10 17.83 -15.84
N ARG A 1092 7.12 17.27 -15.19
CA ARG A 1092 8.27 16.66 -15.87
C ARG A 1092 7.87 15.42 -16.68
N ILE A 1093 7.01 14.58 -16.13
CA ILE A 1093 6.46 13.42 -16.86
C ILE A 1093 5.78 13.90 -18.16
N ARG A 1094 4.94 14.93 -18.11
CA ARG A 1094 4.30 15.49 -19.32
C ARG A 1094 5.30 16.04 -20.34
N PHE A 1095 6.36 16.73 -19.89
CA PHE A 1095 7.43 17.16 -20.79
C PHE A 1095 8.18 15.97 -21.40
N ASN A 1096 8.45 14.92 -20.63
CA ASN A 1096 9.09 13.72 -21.12
C ASN A 1096 8.23 13.01 -22.18
N PHE A 1097 6.91 12.95 -21.99
CA PHE A 1097 5.97 12.46 -23.02
C PHE A 1097 6.02 13.31 -24.28
N LEU A 1098 6.03 14.64 -24.13
CA LEU A 1098 6.15 15.56 -25.26
C LEU A 1098 7.43 15.30 -26.05
N PHE A 1099 8.58 15.18 -25.36
CA PHE A 1099 9.84 14.82 -26.00
C PHE A 1099 9.76 13.44 -26.67
N ALA A 1100 9.22 12.41 -26.02
CA ALA A 1100 9.10 11.08 -26.62
C ALA A 1100 8.25 11.08 -27.91
N VAL A 1101 7.14 11.82 -27.93
CA VAL A 1101 6.21 11.84 -29.07
C VAL A 1101 6.70 12.73 -30.22
N ILE A 1102 7.32 13.88 -29.94
CA ILE A 1102 7.68 14.85 -31.00
C ILE A 1102 8.69 14.30 -32.01
N TYR A 1103 9.68 13.52 -31.56
CA TYR A 1103 10.66 12.89 -32.45
C TYR A 1103 9.99 11.88 -33.39
N ASN A 1104 9.03 11.10 -32.90
CA ASN A 1104 8.34 10.09 -33.69
C ASN A 1104 7.31 10.73 -34.64
N LEU A 1105 6.57 11.74 -34.17
CA LEU A 1105 5.57 12.45 -34.97
C LEU A 1105 6.18 13.15 -36.18
N ILE A 1106 7.34 13.80 -36.00
CA ILE A 1106 8.06 14.47 -37.09
C ILE A 1106 8.88 13.46 -37.90
N GLY A 1107 9.48 12.48 -37.25
CA GLY A 1107 10.39 11.53 -37.86
C GLY A 1107 9.71 10.53 -38.80
N ILE A 1108 8.51 10.03 -38.48
CA ILE A 1108 7.83 9.01 -39.30
C ILE A 1108 7.46 9.52 -40.70
N PRO A 1109 6.83 10.70 -40.88
CA PRO A 1109 6.52 11.22 -42.22
C PRO A 1109 7.78 11.52 -43.06
N ILE A 1110 8.85 12.01 -42.44
CA ILE A 1110 10.13 12.26 -43.11
C ILE A 1110 10.78 10.93 -43.51
N ALA A 1111 10.73 9.92 -42.64
CA ALA A 1111 11.24 8.57 -42.90
C ALA A 1111 10.42 7.82 -43.96
N ALA A 1112 9.12 8.10 -44.09
CA ALA A 1112 8.25 7.53 -45.12
C ALA A 1112 8.46 8.17 -46.50
N GLY A 1113 9.29 9.21 -46.60
CA GLY A 1113 9.59 9.88 -47.87
C GLY A 1113 8.53 10.90 -48.33
N VAL A 1114 7.58 11.28 -47.47
CA VAL A 1114 6.50 12.24 -47.82
C VAL A 1114 7.07 13.60 -48.27
N PHE A 1115 8.19 14.01 -47.67
CA PHE A 1115 8.86 15.28 -47.97
C PHE A 1115 9.98 15.16 -49.01
N LEU A 1116 10.05 14.05 -49.75
CA LEU A 1116 11.01 13.89 -50.85
C LEU A 1116 10.93 15.02 -51.89
N PRO A 1117 9.75 15.57 -52.26
CA PRO A 1117 9.68 16.70 -53.19
C PRO A 1117 10.38 17.97 -52.70
N LEU A 1118 10.51 18.13 -51.37
CA LEU A 1118 11.23 19.24 -50.72
C LEU A 1118 12.72 18.94 -50.51
N GLY A 1119 13.21 17.78 -50.96
CA GLY A 1119 14.60 17.36 -50.79
C GLY A 1119 14.96 16.86 -49.39
N ILE A 1120 13.97 16.70 -48.49
CA ILE A 1120 14.19 16.26 -47.11
C ILE A 1120 13.91 14.76 -47.02
N SER A 1121 14.94 13.96 -46.75
CA SER A 1121 14.84 12.51 -46.52
C SER A 1121 15.67 12.12 -45.30
N LEU A 1122 15.14 11.21 -44.49
CA LEU A 1122 15.90 10.62 -43.39
C LEU A 1122 16.64 9.37 -43.86
N MET A 1123 17.86 9.16 -43.38
CA MET A 1123 18.56 7.86 -43.51
C MET A 1123 18.34 6.99 -42.27
N PRO A 1124 18.40 5.65 -42.36
CA PRO A 1124 18.20 4.74 -41.22
C PRO A 1124 19.13 5.03 -40.02
N TRP A 1125 20.36 5.46 -40.29
CA TRP A 1125 21.30 5.83 -39.24
C TRP A 1125 20.92 7.14 -38.53
N MET A 1126 20.39 8.12 -39.28
CA MET A 1126 19.86 9.37 -38.71
C MET A 1126 18.65 9.08 -37.82
N ALA A 1127 17.81 8.12 -38.22
CA ALA A 1127 16.69 7.66 -37.40
C ALA A 1127 17.19 7.09 -36.07
N SER A 1128 18.20 6.24 -36.12
CA SER A 1128 18.81 5.63 -34.93
C SER A 1128 19.43 6.66 -33.97
N ALA A 1129 20.09 7.69 -34.51
CA ALA A 1129 20.63 8.78 -33.71
C ALA A 1129 19.53 9.65 -33.08
N ALA A 1130 18.46 9.97 -33.83
CA ALA A 1130 17.32 10.73 -33.33
C ALA A 1130 16.61 10.02 -32.17
N MET A 1131 16.47 8.69 -32.24
CA MET A 1131 15.93 7.88 -31.14
C MET A 1131 16.79 7.93 -29.87
N ALA A 1132 18.12 7.83 -30.02
CA ALA A 1132 19.03 7.94 -28.89
C ALA A 1132 18.92 9.31 -28.22
N LEU A 1133 18.85 10.39 -29.02
CA LEU A 1133 18.64 11.75 -28.52
C LEU A 1133 17.31 11.91 -27.79
N SER A 1134 16.22 11.31 -28.29
CA SER A 1134 14.92 11.30 -27.61
C SER A 1134 15.03 10.69 -26.21
N SER A 1135 15.68 9.52 -26.08
CA SER A 1135 15.86 8.86 -24.78
C SER A 1135 16.76 9.67 -23.83
N VAL A 1136 17.85 10.26 -24.34
CA VAL A 1136 18.75 11.12 -23.55
C VAL A 1136 18.01 12.37 -23.04
N SER A 1137 17.16 12.98 -23.87
CA SER A 1137 16.39 14.18 -23.47
C SER A 1137 15.44 13.89 -22.31
N VAL A 1138 14.77 12.73 -22.33
CA VAL A 1138 13.88 12.26 -21.25
C VAL A 1138 14.65 11.98 -19.97
N VAL A 1139 15.79 11.28 -20.06
CA VAL A 1139 16.62 10.97 -18.89
C VAL A 1139 17.19 12.24 -18.26
N MET A 1140 17.73 13.16 -19.07
CA MET A 1140 18.26 14.44 -18.57
C MET A 1140 17.18 15.30 -17.94
N SER A 1141 15.99 15.40 -18.57
CA SER A 1141 14.83 16.09 -18.01
C SER A 1141 14.40 15.52 -16.66
N SER A 1142 14.43 14.19 -16.50
CA SER A 1142 14.11 13.51 -15.24
C SER A 1142 15.17 13.74 -14.16
N LEU A 1143 16.46 13.71 -14.51
CA LEU A 1143 17.55 13.97 -13.58
C LEU A 1143 17.57 15.40 -13.05
N LEU A 1144 17.02 16.37 -13.79
CA LEU A 1144 16.85 17.74 -13.30
C LEU A 1144 15.93 17.85 -12.07
N LEU A 1145 15.10 16.83 -11.79
CA LEU A 1145 14.32 16.77 -10.54
C LEU A 1145 15.22 16.69 -9.29
N ARG A 1146 16.48 16.26 -9.42
CA ARG A 1146 17.45 16.27 -8.30
C ARG A 1146 17.77 17.68 -7.79
N ASN A 1147 17.52 18.69 -8.59
CA ASN A 1147 17.70 20.09 -8.20
C ASN A 1147 16.47 20.65 -7.46
N PHE A 1148 15.41 19.85 -7.28
CA PHE A 1148 14.25 20.26 -6.50
C PHE A 1148 14.67 20.50 -5.04
N ARG A 1149 14.32 21.67 -4.54
CA ARG A 1149 14.46 22.03 -3.12
C ARG A 1149 13.09 22.39 -2.58
N LYS A 1150 12.82 21.99 -1.34
CA LYS A 1150 11.63 22.41 -0.59
C LYS A 1150 11.51 23.94 -0.65
N PRO A 1151 10.31 24.48 -0.97
CA PRO A 1151 10.10 25.92 -0.95
C PRO A 1151 10.31 26.45 0.47
N ASN A 1152 11.11 27.51 0.61
CA ASN A 1152 11.20 28.21 1.88
C ASN A 1152 9.88 28.93 2.13
N ILE A 1153 9.21 28.57 3.23
CA ILE A 1153 7.89 29.09 3.57
C ILE A 1153 7.93 30.60 3.85
N GLN A 1154 9.09 31.12 4.27
CA GLN A 1154 9.36 32.55 4.45
C GLN A 1154 9.14 33.36 3.16
N LYS A 1155 9.21 32.74 1.98
CA LYS A 1155 8.87 33.42 0.71
C LYS A 1155 7.40 33.86 0.66
N TYR A 1156 6.52 33.23 1.44
CA TYR A 1156 5.11 33.60 1.52
C TYR A 1156 4.83 34.64 2.61
N ASP A 1157 5.83 35.03 3.40
CA ASP A 1157 5.75 36.12 4.37
C ASP A 1157 5.88 37.48 3.66
N ASN A 1158 4.92 37.75 2.78
CA ASN A 1158 4.85 38.93 1.94
C ASN A 1158 3.77 39.88 2.44
N GLN A 1159 3.72 41.08 1.87
CA GLN A 1159 2.69 42.08 2.17
C GLN A 1159 1.25 41.54 1.97
N GLU A 1160 1.06 40.60 1.04
CA GLU A 1160 -0.22 39.87 0.86
C GLU A 1160 -0.60 39.01 2.07
N PHE A 1161 0.37 38.34 2.70
CA PHE A 1161 0.14 37.57 3.93
C PHE A 1161 -0.24 38.47 5.09
N ILE A 1162 0.40 39.65 5.21
CA ILE A 1162 0.07 40.63 6.25
C ILE A 1162 -1.39 41.10 6.09
N LEU A 1163 -1.80 41.47 4.88
CA LEU A 1163 -3.17 41.88 4.57
C LEU A 1163 -4.19 40.75 4.80
N TRP A 1164 -3.84 39.52 4.44
CA TRP A 1164 -4.66 38.34 4.71
C TRP A 1164 -4.76 38.05 6.21
N SER A 1165 -3.65 38.17 6.94
CA SER A 1165 -3.55 37.92 8.38
C SER A 1165 -4.32 38.96 9.21
N MET A 1166 -4.49 40.18 8.70
CA MET A 1166 -5.38 41.19 9.32
C MET A 1166 -6.87 40.87 9.14
N ASN A 1167 -7.22 40.11 8.10
CA ASN A 1167 -8.59 39.71 7.80
C ASN A 1167 -8.93 38.28 8.23
N LYS A 1168 -7.96 37.51 8.77
CA LYS A 1168 -8.20 36.16 9.28
C LYS A 1168 -9.19 36.23 10.47
N GLY A 1169 -10.12 35.29 10.53
CA GLY A 1169 -11.16 35.25 11.57
C GLY A 1169 -12.53 35.83 11.19
N LYS A 1170 -12.65 36.57 10.08
CA LYS A 1170 -13.96 37.08 9.60
C LYS A 1170 -14.66 36.03 8.72
N ASN A 1171 -15.96 35.82 8.95
CA ASN A 1171 -16.83 34.88 8.22
C ASN A 1171 -16.36 33.41 8.25
N ILE A 1172 -16.26 32.82 9.45
CA ILE A 1172 -16.00 31.38 9.62
C ILE A 1172 -17.34 30.64 9.69
N ASN A 1173 -17.54 29.71 8.77
CA ASN A 1173 -18.65 28.78 8.79
C ASN A 1173 -18.24 27.57 9.63
N VAL A 1174 -18.96 27.36 10.74
CA VAL A 1174 -18.74 26.20 11.61
C VAL A 1174 -19.99 25.35 11.59
N HIS A 1175 -19.81 24.11 11.17
CA HIS A 1175 -20.84 23.08 11.09
C HIS A 1175 -20.66 22.12 12.27
N ARG A 1176 -21.78 21.63 12.81
CA ARG A 1176 -21.80 20.66 13.90
C ARG A 1176 -22.17 19.30 13.32
N GLY A 1177 -21.28 18.33 13.43
CA GLY A 1177 -21.47 17.02 12.78
C GLY A 1177 -21.42 17.10 11.24
N ILE A 1178 -22.02 16.11 10.56
CA ILE A 1178 -21.96 15.94 9.09
C ILE A 1178 -23.30 16.26 8.40
N ASP A 1179 -24.39 16.40 9.15
CA ASP A 1179 -25.77 16.48 8.61
C ASP A 1179 -26.01 17.67 7.68
N ASP A 1180 -25.24 18.76 7.84
CA ASP A 1180 -25.30 19.93 6.95
C ASP A 1180 -24.78 19.63 5.54
N LEU A 1181 -23.95 18.59 5.38
CA LEU A 1181 -23.43 18.15 4.09
C LEU A 1181 -24.49 17.39 3.28
N GLU A 1182 -25.37 16.64 3.96
CA GLU A 1182 -26.44 15.84 3.36
C GLU A 1182 -27.66 16.69 2.93
N ARG A 1183 -27.87 17.86 3.56
CA ARG A 1183 -29.02 18.74 3.34
C ARG A 1183 -28.93 19.66 2.12
N THR A 1184 -28.03 19.41 1.16
CA THR A 1184 -27.96 20.22 -0.08
C THR A 1184 -28.43 19.48 -1.34
N PRO A 1185 -29.74 19.21 -1.51
CA PRO A 1185 -30.28 19.04 -2.84
C PRO A 1185 -30.45 20.43 -3.48
N ASN A 1186 -29.75 20.66 -4.59
CA ASN A 1186 -29.88 21.80 -5.51
C ASN A 1186 -29.32 23.18 -5.03
N GLY A 1187 -28.14 23.52 -5.56
CA GLY A 1187 -27.94 24.84 -6.19
C GLY A 1187 -27.29 25.98 -5.38
N SER A 1188 -27.18 25.91 -4.05
CA SER A 1188 -26.68 27.05 -3.25
C SER A 1188 -25.16 27.11 -3.11
N PHE A 1189 -24.44 26.00 -3.19
CA PHE A 1189 -22.96 25.98 -3.03
C PHE A 1189 -22.23 26.72 -4.17
N ILE A 1190 -22.87 26.88 -5.33
CA ILE A 1190 -22.30 27.50 -6.53
C ILE A 1190 -22.43 29.04 -6.53
N SER A 1191 -23.31 29.63 -5.69
CA SER A 1191 -23.49 31.09 -5.66
C SER A 1191 -22.32 31.82 -4.99
N SER A 1192 -21.67 31.22 -3.98
CA SER A 1192 -20.43 31.76 -3.39
C SER A 1192 -19.20 31.61 -4.31
N LEU A 1193 -19.27 30.66 -5.27
CA LEU A 1193 -18.25 30.40 -6.29
C LEU A 1193 -18.32 31.35 -7.51
N ARG A 1194 -19.44 32.06 -7.72
CA ARG A 1194 -19.61 32.99 -8.86
C ARG A 1194 -19.11 34.41 -8.58
N GLY A 1195 -19.07 34.85 -7.32
CA GLY A 1195 -18.71 36.23 -6.95
C GLY A 1195 -17.23 36.59 -7.12
N SER A 1196 -16.31 35.61 -7.09
CA SER A 1196 -14.86 35.90 -7.14
C SER A 1196 -14.26 35.92 -8.54
N ARG A 1197 -14.92 35.29 -9.54
CA ARG A 1197 -14.36 35.12 -10.88
C ARG A 1197 -14.48 36.37 -11.76
N LEU A 1198 -15.53 37.17 -11.60
CA LEU A 1198 -15.73 38.40 -12.37
C LEU A 1198 -14.76 39.53 -11.94
N ALA A 1199 -14.39 39.58 -10.65
CA ALA A 1199 -13.40 40.53 -10.15
C ALA A 1199 -11.95 40.16 -10.53
N GLN A 1200 -11.62 38.88 -10.67
CA GLN A 1200 -10.26 38.42 -11.02
C GLN A 1200 -9.95 38.44 -12.53
N ILE A 1201 -10.96 38.31 -13.39
CA ILE A 1201 -10.75 38.38 -14.85
C ILE A 1201 -10.47 39.83 -15.29
N LEU A 1202 -11.04 40.81 -14.59
CA LEU A 1202 -10.80 42.23 -14.85
C LEU A 1202 -9.46 42.73 -14.29
N SER A 1203 -8.91 42.11 -13.24
CA SER A 1203 -7.59 42.48 -12.70
C SER A 1203 -6.41 41.78 -13.38
N GLY A 1204 -6.59 40.55 -13.88
CA GLY A 1204 -5.54 39.80 -14.58
C GLY A 1204 -5.23 40.27 -16.01
N ALA A 1205 -6.20 40.91 -16.68
CA ALA A 1205 -6.01 41.46 -18.02
C ALA A 1205 -5.14 42.74 -18.04
N VAL A 1206 -5.05 43.45 -16.91
CA VAL A 1206 -4.26 44.70 -16.80
C VAL A 1206 -2.79 44.40 -16.46
N SER A 1207 -2.47 43.24 -15.89
CA SER A 1207 -1.11 42.87 -15.50
C SER A 1207 -0.29 42.22 -16.63
N ALA A 1208 -0.94 41.63 -17.63
CA ALA A 1208 -0.27 40.96 -18.76
C ALA A 1208 0.23 41.92 -19.86
N VAL A 1209 -0.23 43.18 -19.88
CA VAL A 1209 0.18 44.19 -20.87
C VAL A 1209 1.35 45.06 -20.39
N LYS A 1210 1.80 44.92 -19.14
CA LYS A 1210 2.85 45.79 -18.55
C LYS A 1210 4.23 45.14 -18.42
N GLN A 1211 4.43 43.92 -18.93
CA GLN A 1211 5.68 43.17 -18.75
C GLN A 1211 6.62 43.16 -19.97
N GLN A 1212 6.36 44.01 -20.99
CA GLN A 1212 7.18 44.08 -22.20
C GLN A 1212 7.81 45.46 -22.48
N ALA A 1213 7.82 46.36 -21.49
CA ALA A 1213 8.55 47.62 -21.61
C ALA A 1213 9.05 48.10 -20.25
N SER A 1214 10.31 47.79 -19.91
CA SER A 1214 11.18 48.68 -19.13
C SER A 1214 12.55 48.03 -18.90
N SER A 1215 13.42 48.14 -19.90
CA SER A 1215 14.86 48.21 -19.71
C SER A 1215 15.24 49.67 -19.45
N SER A 1216 15.38 50.06 -18.18
CA SER A 1216 16.27 51.14 -17.70
C SER A 1216 15.91 51.50 -16.26
N LEU A 1217 16.79 51.15 -15.32
CA LEU A 1217 16.89 51.85 -14.05
C LEU A 1217 17.37 53.28 -14.32
N TYR A 1218 16.68 54.30 -13.79
CA TYR A 1218 17.24 55.46 -13.08
C TYR A 1218 16.07 56.37 -12.62
N ASP A 1219 16.22 56.92 -11.41
CA ASP A 1219 15.42 57.97 -10.77
C ASP A 1219 13.97 57.69 -10.33
N LYS A 1220 13.77 57.66 -9.00
CA LYS A 1220 13.07 58.75 -8.28
C LYS A 1220 13.01 58.51 -6.76
N GLN A 1221 13.99 59.06 -6.05
CA GLN A 1221 13.72 59.80 -4.81
C GLN A 1221 13.02 61.12 -5.21
N LYS A 1222 11.70 61.22 -4.96
CA LYS A 1222 10.93 62.47 -4.74
C LYS A 1222 9.44 62.16 -4.93
N ALA A 1223 8.75 61.94 -3.81
CA ALA A 1223 7.36 62.40 -3.56
C ALA A 1223 6.86 61.80 -2.23
N ALA A 1224 7.56 62.12 -1.14
CA ALA A 1224 6.98 62.12 0.20
C ALA A 1224 6.76 63.59 0.56
N LEU A 1225 5.69 64.19 0.04
CA LEU A 1225 5.13 65.47 0.50
C LEU A 1225 3.85 65.71 -0.32
N LEU A 1226 2.79 66.15 0.35
CA LEU A 1226 1.45 66.51 -0.17
C LEU A 1226 0.45 65.35 -0.21
N LEU A 1227 -0.19 65.08 0.93
CA LEU A 1227 -1.58 65.49 1.17
C LEU A 1227 -2.07 64.87 2.48
N ASN A 1228 -1.82 65.58 3.58
CA ASN A 1228 -2.59 65.48 4.81
C ASN A 1228 -2.97 66.92 5.17
N THR A 1229 -4.23 67.27 4.97
CA THR A 1229 -4.99 68.48 5.41
C THR A 1229 -6.36 68.34 4.72
N HIS A 1230 -7.52 68.56 5.31
CA HIS A 1230 -7.88 69.10 6.61
C HIS A 1230 -9.30 68.58 6.97
N SER A 1231 -9.55 68.62 8.26
CA SER A 1231 -10.75 68.43 9.08
C SER A 1231 -11.99 69.28 8.72
N LEU A 1232 -13.03 69.13 9.58
CA LEU A 1232 -14.20 69.99 9.90
C LEU A 1232 -15.53 69.33 9.46
N ASP A 1233 -16.60 69.18 10.25
CA ASP A 1233 -16.93 69.66 11.61
C ASP A 1233 -18.20 68.96 12.15
N ASP A 1234 -18.29 68.97 13.48
CA ASP A 1234 -19.46 69.22 14.34
C ASP A 1234 -20.61 68.23 14.64
N GLU A 1235 -20.70 68.00 15.96
CA GLU A 1235 -21.85 68.18 16.86
C GLU A 1235 -22.92 67.09 17.10
N THR A 1236 -22.92 66.65 18.36
CA THR A 1236 -24.06 66.53 19.30
C THR A 1236 -24.95 65.28 19.37
N GLU A 1237 -25.06 64.82 20.62
CA GLU A 1237 -26.24 64.31 21.33
C GLU A 1237 -26.67 62.83 21.26
N LEU A 1238 -26.51 62.21 22.44
CA LEU A 1238 -27.49 61.47 23.24
C LEU A 1238 -28.15 60.17 22.70
N GLN A 1239 -28.03 59.12 23.55
CA GLN A 1239 -29.11 58.24 24.05
C GLN A 1239 -30.06 57.61 23.00
N VAL A 1240 -30.23 56.29 22.85
CA VAL A 1240 -30.79 55.33 23.82
C VAL A 1240 -31.17 54.08 23.00
N VAL A 1241 -30.90 52.88 23.55
CA VAL A 1241 -31.64 51.60 23.36
C VAL A 1241 -31.85 51.08 21.92
N THR A 1242 -31.09 50.05 21.52
CA THR A 1242 -31.50 48.62 21.52
C THR A 1242 -30.34 47.73 21.10
#